data_AF-A0A662AVX1-F1
#
_entry.id   AF-A0A662AVX1-F1
#
_cell.length_a   1.000
_cell.length_b   1.000
_cell.length_c   1.000
_cell.angle_alpha   90.00
_cell.angle_beta   90.00
_cell.angle_gamma   90.00
#
_symmetry.space_group_name_H-M   'P 1'
#
loop_
_entity.id
_entity.type
_entity.pdbx_description
1 polymer ?
#
loop_
_entity_poly.entity_id
_entity_poly.type
_entity_poly.pdbx_seq_one_letter_code
_entity_poly.pdbx_strand_id
1 'polypeptide(L)'
;MKIFLNSTYGALLNRFCRFYDPRLGKSVTLTGRVITKHMIRYSSELMTGNYEFDRNAIIYGDSVAGSSIVILEGGKRVPIEMLFKDVRDSRGDKEYDFPNAKILTYDEDKNKSVYCDIKYIMRHKTNKKMFRVWWNNQHFIDVTEDHSLMGYLNTNNRRVGEGFITEIKPTEIGQRSKSLVHLQTVPRNNTEDRGYSKELYELMGYIMGDGNCQPKKDNGQHSGIGLSVGKQDITEVNAKIITPLQEQGWITSFHVKPNGHDIRLCGTELHDFIRDSLYTTGTKGIPIWMKQETESNICAFLRGLFSADGTVLKNGSIVRLTTVNDCLARTVQQLLYFCGIGSSYFTETTENNYEGKLSGTYSTHVSIKSRDIFKDKVGFIQERKSIAQQSITKAKKIISTLDFELAVPMKIEEIECDDYVYDIEVDHTHTFFANDLLVHNTDSVYCTLDWYMGQQKIEKTVENAVRIGYEIGDKLNSAFPQFMDDNCMIGLKRGAIIETGLEVVGRRGLFKDVKKRYAIHMVHYDGFTPKDGEDMKIMGMEVRRSDTPKFIQDFLTDVIVAVVKDSKTHEEVYAMVTDFREVFYSMDAWRRGTPCRVSKLTVNARKIRNYDKAKAEGDVDMKKPRTHFSVVGANNTNILMDHFEEHRWDIIRDGDKIEILYLRPNDFEMKSVAIKVGENYVPDWFKALPFDDARHEQKLVDRKLFNVVGGVMDWSFEPVRDFQDVLFEEVDFFAD
;
A
#
# COMPACT_ATOMS: atom_id res chain seq x y z
N MET A 1 -9.66 24.30 -27.09
CA MET A 1 -9.29 22.92 -27.47
C MET A 1 -9.15 21.97 -26.28
N LYS A 2 -8.31 22.25 -25.28
CA LYS A 2 -8.12 21.42 -24.07
C LYS A 2 -9.41 21.10 -23.29
N ILE A 3 -10.27 22.08 -23.05
CA ILE A 3 -11.58 21.87 -22.39
C ILE A 3 -12.44 20.92 -23.22
N PHE A 4 -12.44 21.07 -24.55
CA PHE A 4 -13.21 20.23 -25.45
C PHE A 4 -12.68 18.80 -25.46
N LEU A 5 -11.36 18.60 -25.57
CA LEU A 5 -10.71 17.29 -25.49
C LEU A 5 -10.96 16.60 -24.14
N ASN A 6 -10.82 17.31 -23.02
CA ASN A 6 -11.10 16.75 -21.69
C ASN A 6 -12.59 16.45 -21.51
N SER A 7 -13.48 17.28 -22.09
CA SER A 7 -14.92 17.04 -22.07
C SER A 7 -15.31 15.87 -22.98
N THR A 8 -14.68 15.73 -24.14
CA THR A 8 -14.85 14.61 -25.08
C THR A 8 -14.31 13.33 -24.48
N TYR A 9 -13.11 13.35 -23.88
CA TYR A 9 -12.55 12.24 -23.11
C TYR A 9 -13.47 11.84 -21.95
N GLY A 10 -13.94 12.81 -21.18
CA GLY A 10 -14.91 12.59 -20.10
C GLY A 10 -16.26 12.06 -20.60
N ALA A 11 -16.73 12.50 -21.77
CA ALA A 11 -17.95 12.02 -22.39
C ALA A 11 -17.79 10.58 -22.92
N LEU A 12 -16.67 10.27 -23.58
CA LEU A 12 -16.34 8.92 -24.07
C LEU A 12 -16.12 7.92 -22.92
N LEU A 13 -15.82 8.41 -21.71
CA LEU A 13 -15.71 7.59 -20.49
C LEU A 13 -16.96 7.66 -19.59
N ASN A 14 -17.98 8.42 -19.98
CA ASN A 14 -19.25 8.46 -19.28
C ASN A 14 -20.15 7.33 -19.79
N ARG A 15 -20.51 6.39 -18.91
CA ARG A 15 -21.39 5.25 -19.21
C ARG A 15 -22.76 5.60 -19.81
N PHE A 16 -23.18 6.87 -19.70
CA PHE A 16 -24.43 7.37 -20.26
C PHE A 16 -24.27 8.02 -21.64
N CYS A 17 -23.05 8.12 -22.17
CA CYS A 17 -22.79 8.62 -23.51
C CYS A 17 -22.97 7.51 -24.55
N ARG A 18 -23.55 7.85 -25.72
CA ARG A 18 -23.77 6.93 -26.83
C ARG A 18 -22.48 6.29 -27.36
N PHE A 19 -21.35 7.00 -27.24
CA PHE A 19 -20.03 6.57 -27.72
C PHE A 19 -19.13 6.07 -26.58
N TYR A 20 -19.70 5.66 -25.44
CA TYR A 20 -18.94 5.15 -24.32
C TYR A 20 -18.11 3.92 -24.72
N ASP A 21 -16.79 4.02 -24.60
CA ASP A 21 -15.87 2.90 -24.81
C ASP A 21 -14.69 2.98 -23.84
N PRO A 22 -14.61 2.09 -22.84
CA PRO A 22 -13.52 2.10 -21.86
C PRO A 22 -12.14 1.85 -22.50
N ARG A 23 -12.07 1.25 -23.70
CA ARG A 23 -10.80 1.01 -24.42
C ARG A 23 -10.14 2.31 -24.89
N LEU A 24 -10.93 3.36 -25.12
CA LEU A 24 -10.40 4.68 -25.49
C LEU A 24 -9.64 5.32 -24.33
N GLY A 25 -10.11 5.15 -23.08
CA GLY A 25 -9.36 5.57 -21.89
C GLY A 25 -8.05 4.81 -21.70
N LYS A 26 -8.10 3.48 -21.83
CA LYS A 26 -6.94 2.59 -21.73
C LYS A 26 -5.87 2.89 -22.77
N SER A 27 -6.27 3.13 -24.02
CA SER A 27 -5.37 3.48 -25.12
C SER A 27 -4.60 4.76 -24.81
N VAL A 28 -5.28 5.78 -24.26
CA VAL A 28 -4.65 7.06 -23.87
C VAL A 28 -3.65 6.85 -22.72
N THR A 29 -4.00 6.10 -21.68
CA THR A 29 -3.09 5.83 -20.54
C THR A 29 -1.86 5.03 -20.98
N LEU A 30 -2.04 3.93 -21.73
CA LEU A 30 -0.95 3.08 -22.18
C LEU A 30 0.02 3.84 -23.10
N THR A 31 -0.53 4.60 -24.05
CA THR A 31 0.25 5.46 -24.95
C THR A 31 1.09 6.45 -24.13
N GLY A 32 0.50 7.09 -23.11
CA GLY A 32 1.21 7.97 -22.19
C GLY A 32 2.40 7.30 -21.49
N ARG A 33 2.20 6.13 -20.87
CA ARG A 33 3.28 5.41 -20.16
C ARG A 33 4.42 4.96 -21.06
N VAL A 34 4.08 4.52 -22.29
CA VAL A 34 5.06 4.06 -23.28
C VAL A 34 5.91 5.24 -23.77
N ILE A 35 5.30 6.39 -24.02
CA ILE A 35 5.99 7.65 -24.33
C ILE A 35 6.92 8.06 -23.17
N THR A 36 6.44 8.05 -21.92
CA THR A 36 7.25 8.48 -20.78
C THR A 36 8.50 7.62 -20.63
N LYS A 37 8.39 6.28 -20.69
CA LYS A 37 9.56 5.40 -20.61
C LYS A 37 10.57 5.60 -21.73
N HIS A 38 10.10 5.80 -22.96
CA HIS A 38 10.98 6.10 -24.08
C HIS A 38 11.73 7.40 -23.82
N MET A 39 11.03 8.42 -23.31
CA MET A 39 11.63 9.67 -22.89
C MET A 39 12.70 9.47 -21.79
N ILE A 40 12.46 8.64 -20.76
CA ILE A 40 13.45 8.37 -19.70
C ILE A 40 14.72 7.73 -20.29
N ARG A 41 14.55 6.66 -21.07
CA ARG A 41 15.67 5.87 -21.60
C ARG A 41 16.50 6.65 -22.62
N TYR A 42 15.83 7.32 -23.54
CA TYR A 42 16.49 8.12 -24.56
C TYR A 42 17.19 9.35 -23.94
N SER A 43 16.60 9.97 -22.90
CA SER A 43 17.30 11.03 -22.15
C SER A 43 18.57 10.51 -21.48
N SER A 44 18.54 9.30 -20.91
CA SER A 44 19.72 8.64 -20.34
C SER A 44 20.79 8.41 -21.42
N GLU A 45 20.41 7.84 -22.55
CA GLU A 45 21.30 7.57 -23.69
C GLU A 45 21.99 8.85 -24.19
N LEU A 46 21.23 9.94 -24.34
CA LEU A 46 21.77 11.23 -24.79
C LEU A 46 22.76 11.85 -23.81
N MET A 47 22.58 11.60 -22.51
CA MET A 47 23.42 12.18 -21.46
C MET A 47 24.65 11.33 -21.16
N THR A 48 24.53 10.00 -21.15
CA THR A 48 25.57 9.12 -20.61
C THR A 48 26.16 8.17 -21.66
N GLY A 49 25.58 8.15 -22.87
CA GLY A 49 25.94 7.19 -23.91
C GLY A 49 25.45 5.76 -23.60
N ASN A 50 24.66 5.57 -22.54
CA ASN A 50 24.10 4.29 -22.13
C ASN A 50 22.56 4.35 -22.13
N TYR A 51 21.93 3.41 -22.83
CA TYR A 51 20.47 3.29 -22.89
C TYR A 51 19.83 2.79 -21.58
N GLU A 52 20.65 2.28 -20.65
CA GLU A 52 20.24 1.92 -19.30
C GLU A 52 20.23 3.13 -18.34
N PHE A 53 19.44 3.02 -17.28
CA PHE A 53 19.21 4.07 -16.28
C PHE A 53 20.52 4.47 -15.56
N ASP A 54 20.88 5.76 -15.60
CA ASP A 54 22.10 6.29 -14.96
C ASP A 54 21.80 7.34 -13.88
N ARG A 55 22.29 7.11 -12.66
CA ARG A 55 22.12 7.99 -11.49
C ARG A 55 22.88 9.31 -11.52
N ASN A 56 23.87 9.50 -12.41
CA ASN A 56 24.41 10.85 -12.64
C ASN A 56 23.36 11.77 -13.31
N ALA A 57 22.30 11.17 -13.87
CA ALA A 57 21.25 11.84 -14.62
C ALA A 57 19.82 11.60 -14.08
N ILE A 58 19.56 10.73 -13.09
CA ILE A 58 18.19 10.45 -12.57
C ILE A 58 18.17 10.05 -11.06
N ILE A 59 17.32 10.67 -10.22
CA ILE A 59 17.24 10.45 -8.75
C ILE A 59 15.88 9.86 -8.29
N TYR A 60 15.74 8.55 -7.92
CA TYR A 60 14.57 7.98 -7.17
C TYR A 60 14.81 6.58 -6.48
N GLY A 61 14.06 6.25 -5.41
CA GLY A 61 13.79 4.85 -4.96
C GLY A 61 13.04 4.67 -3.60
N ASP A 62 11.95 3.86 -3.58
CA ASP A 62 11.22 3.35 -2.39
C ASP A 62 11.65 1.88 -2.12
N SER A 63 11.35 1.21 -0.97
CA SER A 63 11.71 -0.24 -0.78
C SER A 63 10.86 -1.05 0.25
N VAL A 64 10.85 -2.38 0.09
CA VAL A 64 10.21 -3.42 0.94
C VAL A 64 11.24 -4.36 1.59
N ALA A 65 10.87 -5.18 2.59
CA ALA A 65 11.79 -6.13 3.23
C ALA A 65 12.16 -7.33 2.34
N GLY A 66 13.36 -7.90 2.52
CA GLY A 66 13.87 -9.06 1.76
C GLY A 66 13.03 -10.34 1.83
N SER A 67 12.32 -10.53 2.93
CA SER A 67 11.41 -11.67 3.16
C SER A 67 10.06 -11.52 2.44
N SER A 68 9.80 -10.38 1.78
CA SER A 68 8.53 -10.14 1.08
C SER A 68 8.36 -11.13 -0.07
N ILE A 69 7.28 -11.90 -0.03
CA ILE A 69 6.94 -12.89 -1.04
C ILE A 69 6.35 -12.19 -2.26
N VAL A 70 7.03 -12.35 -3.39
CA VAL A 70 6.56 -11.92 -4.71
C VAL A 70 6.10 -13.12 -5.53
N ILE A 71 5.28 -12.87 -6.55
CA ILE A 71 4.69 -13.92 -7.39
C ILE A 71 5.25 -13.79 -8.79
N LEU A 72 6.00 -14.80 -9.24
CA LEU A 72 6.53 -14.89 -10.60
C LEU A 72 5.54 -15.56 -11.56
N GLU A 73 5.84 -15.48 -12.86
CA GLU A 73 5.10 -16.19 -13.90
C GLU A 73 4.89 -17.67 -13.58
N GLY A 74 3.69 -18.18 -13.87
CA GLY A 74 3.25 -19.52 -13.48
C GLY A 74 2.79 -19.65 -12.02
N GLY A 75 2.71 -18.53 -11.30
CA GLY A 75 2.21 -18.51 -9.91
C GLY A 75 3.22 -18.97 -8.87
N LYS A 76 4.52 -18.98 -9.23
CA LYS A 76 5.61 -19.35 -8.33
C LYS A 76 5.83 -18.23 -7.30
N ARG A 77 5.74 -18.57 -6.01
CA ARG A 77 5.98 -17.63 -4.89
C ARG A 77 7.42 -17.75 -4.42
N VAL A 78 8.13 -16.62 -4.31
CA VAL A 78 9.51 -16.56 -3.81
C VAL A 78 9.71 -15.32 -2.94
N PRO A 79 10.56 -15.35 -1.90
CA PRO A 79 11.09 -14.15 -1.27
C PRO A 79 11.77 -13.24 -2.31
N ILE A 80 11.59 -11.93 -2.18
CA ILE A 80 12.16 -10.93 -3.10
C ILE A 80 13.70 -11.00 -3.13
N GLU A 81 14.34 -11.30 -1.99
CA GLU A 81 15.79 -11.49 -1.91
C GLU A 81 16.30 -12.63 -2.80
N MET A 82 15.49 -13.67 -3.04
CA MET A 82 15.88 -14.81 -3.90
C MET A 82 15.93 -14.45 -5.38
N LEU A 83 15.37 -13.29 -5.76
CA LEU A 83 15.52 -12.73 -7.10
C LEU A 83 16.85 -12.02 -7.30
N PHE A 84 17.50 -11.63 -6.20
CA PHE A 84 18.80 -10.98 -6.18
C PHE A 84 19.89 -12.03 -6.01
N LYS A 85 20.42 -12.54 -7.12
CA LYS A 85 21.42 -13.62 -7.11
C LYS A 85 22.82 -13.10 -6.98
N ASP A 86 23.15 -12.10 -7.79
CA ASP A 86 24.48 -11.55 -7.92
C ASP A 86 24.41 -10.02 -7.94
N VAL A 87 25.41 -9.36 -7.36
CA VAL A 87 25.58 -7.92 -7.54
C VAL A 87 26.14 -7.70 -8.94
N ARG A 88 25.28 -7.31 -9.88
CA ARG A 88 25.67 -7.03 -11.27
C ARG A 88 26.01 -5.57 -11.51
N ASP A 89 25.45 -4.68 -10.71
CA ASP A 89 25.83 -3.27 -10.64
C ASP A 89 25.72 -2.78 -9.18
N SER A 90 26.49 -1.77 -8.80
CA SER A 90 26.50 -1.19 -7.45
C SER A 90 26.74 0.31 -7.54
N ARG A 91 25.91 1.11 -6.86
CA ARG A 91 25.91 2.58 -6.94
C ARG A 91 25.62 3.21 -5.58
N GLY A 92 26.68 3.69 -4.92
CA GLY A 92 26.64 4.09 -3.51
C GLY A 92 26.34 2.89 -2.63
N ASP A 93 25.40 3.04 -1.69
CA ASP A 93 24.98 1.95 -0.79
C ASP A 93 23.94 1.00 -1.41
N LYS A 94 23.65 1.16 -2.72
CA LYS A 94 22.60 0.42 -3.42
C LYS A 94 23.20 -0.55 -4.43
N GLU A 95 22.78 -1.80 -4.36
CA GLU A 95 23.24 -2.91 -5.21
C GLU A 95 22.09 -3.33 -6.14
N TYR A 96 22.42 -3.76 -7.36
CA TYR A 96 21.45 -4.08 -8.41
C TYR A 96 21.69 -5.45 -9.04
N ASP A 97 20.61 -6.11 -9.41
CA ASP A 97 20.58 -7.31 -10.25
C ASP A 97 19.50 -7.19 -11.33
N PHE A 98 19.64 -7.94 -12.41
CA PHE A 98 18.79 -7.92 -13.60
C PHE A 98 18.23 -9.33 -13.86
N PRO A 99 17.28 -9.81 -13.03
CA PRO A 99 16.73 -11.14 -13.17
C PRO A 99 15.85 -11.22 -14.42
N ASN A 100 16.12 -12.21 -15.27
CA ASN A 100 15.25 -12.52 -16.40
C ASN A 100 14.02 -13.31 -15.89
N ALA A 101 13.05 -12.59 -15.32
CA ALA A 101 11.82 -13.14 -14.81
C ALA A 101 10.68 -12.12 -14.94
N LYS A 102 9.45 -12.64 -15.02
CA LYS A 102 8.24 -11.82 -14.97
C LYS A 102 7.60 -11.90 -13.60
N ILE A 103 7.12 -10.77 -13.12
CA ILE A 103 6.47 -10.60 -11.82
C ILE A 103 4.99 -10.22 -11.98
N LEU A 104 4.17 -10.68 -11.04
CA LEU A 104 2.76 -10.37 -10.99
C LEU A 104 2.53 -8.92 -10.55
N THR A 105 1.73 -8.23 -11.33
CA THR A 105 1.35 -6.84 -11.12
C THR A 105 -0.14 -6.65 -11.45
N TYR A 106 -0.66 -5.45 -11.25
CA TYR A 106 -2.03 -5.08 -11.60
C TYR A 106 -2.04 -4.04 -12.72
N ASP A 107 -2.68 -4.39 -13.83
CA ASP A 107 -2.89 -3.48 -14.95
C ASP A 107 -4.22 -2.75 -14.73
N GLU A 108 -4.14 -1.52 -14.22
CA GLU A 108 -5.29 -0.63 -13.99
C GLU A 108 -6.11 -0.35 -15.25
N ASP A 109 -5.49 -0.43 -16.42
CA ASP A 109 -6.19 -0.26 -17.68
C ASP A 109 -7.03 -1.50 -17.94
N LYS A 110 -6.46 -2.70 -17.86
CA LYS A 110 -7.20 -3.95 -18.09
C LYS A 110 -8.17 -4.29 -16.95
N ASN A 111 -8.00 -3.68 -15.78
CA ASN A 111 -8.58 -4.09 -14.51
C ASN A 111 -8.21 -5.54 -14.13
N LYS A 112 -7.05 -6.01 -14.59
CA LYS A 112 -6.62 -7.41 -14.46
C LYS A 112 -5.23 -7.53 -13.86
N SER A 113 -5.02 -8.56 -13.06
CA SER A 113 -3.66 -8.99 -12.71
C SER A 113 -2.96 -9.52 -13.96
N VAL A 114 -1.70 -9.13 -14.17
CA VAL A 114 -0.88 -9.54 -15.33
C VAL A 114 0.56 -9.79 -14.92
N TYR A 115 1.30 -10.52 -15.75
CA TYR A 115 2.75 -10.69 -15.58
C TYR A 115 3.50 -9.70 -16.46
N CYS A 116 4.45 -8.98 -15.88
CA CYS A 116 5.30 -8.01 -16.56
C CYS A 116 6.78 -8.30 -16.26
N ASP A 117 7.66 -7.98 -17.20
CA ASP A 117 9.10 -8.20 -17.05
C ASP A 117 9.69 -7.33 -15.93
N ILE A 118 10.60 -7.92 -15.15
CA ILE A 118 11.41 -7.20 -14.18
C ILE A 118 12.53 -6.49 -14.94
N LYS A 119 12.61 -5.16 -14.82
CA LYS A 119 13.73 -4.40 -15.39
C LYS A 119 14.98 -4.54 -14.56
N TYR A 120 14.84 -4.32 -13.26
CA TYR A 120 15.91 -4.53 -12.29
C TYR A 120 15.29 -4.81 -10.93
N ILE A 121 16.07 -5.47 -10.08
CA ILE A 121 15.87 -5.50 -8.64
C ILE A 121 17.02 -4.74 -7.99
N MET A 122 16.70 -3.94 -6.98
CA MET A 122 17.67 -3.13 -6.25
C MET A 122 17.59 -3.49 -4.77
N ARG A 123 18.73 -3.55 -4.07
CA ARG A 123 18.78 -3.68 -2.62
C ARG A 123 19.69 -2.63 -2.00
N HIS A 124 19.40 -2.21 -0.78
CA HIS A 124 20.29 -1.34 0.00
C HIS A 124 20.06 -1.49 1.50
N LYS A 125 21.06 -1.15 2.30
CA LYS A 125 20.90 -1.04 3.76
C LYS A 125 20.29 0.32 4.09
N THR A 126 19.35 0.35 5.01
CA THR A 126 18.64 1.58 5.39
C THR A 126 18.48 1.65 6.90
N ASN A 127 18.66 2.84 7.47
CA ASN A 127 18.36 3.12 8.89
C ASN A 127 16.95 3.72 9.05
N LYS A 128 16.13 3.69 7.99
CA LYS A 128 14.76 4.22 8.02
C LYS A 128 13.86 3.35 8.89
N LYS A 129 12.80 3.96 9.44
CA LYS A 129 11.77 3.24 10.18
C LYS A 129 11.06 2.24 9.26
N MET A 130 10.90 1.01 9.75
CA MET A 130 10.13 -0.02 9.08
C MET A 130 8.76 -0.18 9.75
N PHE A 131 7.75 -0.41 8.93
CA PHE A 131 6.38 -0.62 9.38
C PHE A 131 5.89 -1.99 8.93
N ARG A 132 5.42 -2.79 9.89
CA ARG A 132 4.67 -4.01 9.63
C ARG A 132 3.19 -3.70 9.57
N VAL A 133 2.58 -3.91 8.42
CA VAL A 133 1.15 -3.70 8.17
C VAL A 133 0.44 -5.05 8.15
N TRP A 134 -0.30 -5.37 9.21
CA TRP A 134 -1.10 -6.59 9.34
C TRP A 134 -2.53 -6.39 8.84
N TRP A 135 -3.10 -7.37 8.13
CA TRP A 135 -4.54 -7.42 7.82
C TRP A 135 -5.25 -8.67 8.36
N ASN A 136 -4.49 -9.61 8.91
CA ASN A 136 -4.93 -10.64 9.85
C ASN A 136 -3.72 -11.11 10.67
N ASN A 137 -3.85 -12.14 11.52
CA ASN A 137 -2.73 -12.61 12.35
C ASN A 137 -1.72 -13.52 11.64
N GLN A 138 -1.93 -13.82 10.35
CA GLN A 138 -1.05 -14.65 9.52
C GLN A 138 -0.42 -13.86 8.37
N HIS A 139 -0.98 -12.72 8.00
CA HIS A 139 -0.59 -11.96 6.82
C HIS A 139 -0.23 -10.52 7.17
N PHE A 140 0.96 -10.14 6.76
CA PHE A 140 1.53 -8.82 6.94
C PHE A 140 2.47 -8.48 5.78
N ILE A 141 2.83 -7.20 5.65
CA ILE A 141 3.92 -6.74 4.80
C ILE A 141 4.81 -5.80 5.62
N ASP A 142 6.12 -5.91 5.43
CA ASP A 142 7.12 -5.07 6.07
C ASP A 142 7.66 -4.09 5.02
N VAL A 143 7.45 -2.80 5.27
CA VAL A 143 7.77 -1.73 4.32
C VAL A 143 8.41 -0.54 5.01
N THR A 144 9.27 0.18 4.28
CA THR A 144 9.85 1.43 4.78
C THR A 144 8.78 2.51 4.96
N GLU A 145 9.03 3.48 5.84
CA GLU A 145 8.11 4.60 6.11
C GLU A 145 7.67 5.37 4.86
N ASP A 146 8.54 5.40 3.85
CA ASP A 146 8.33 6.08 2.58
C ASP A 146 7.82 5.16 1.47
N HIS A 147 7.57 3.87 1.69
CA HIS A 147 7.11 3.00 0.60
C HIS A 147 5.60 3.20 0.32
N SER A 148 5.23 3.38 -0.95
CA SER A 148 3.83 3.54 -1.34
C SER A 148 3.14 2.18 -1.46
N LEU A 149 2.12 1.94 -0.64
CA LEU A 149 1.15 0.87 -0.81
C LEU A 149 -0.03 1.36 -1.65
N MET A 150 -0.66 0.49 -2.43
CA MET A 150 -1.82 0.87 -3.25
C MET A 150 -3.12 0.74 -2.44
N GLY A 151 -3.75 1.88 -2.19
CA GLY A 151 -5.02 1.98 -1.48
C GLY A 151 -6.22 2.22 -2.39
N TYR A 152 -7.38 1.69 -2.00
CA TYR A 152 -8.63 1.86 -2.73
C TYR A 152 -9.51 2.99 -2.17
N LEU A 153 -9.79 4.00 -2.98
CA LEU A 153 -10.67 5.11 -2.65
C LEU A 153 -12.11 4.80 -3.03
N ASN A 154 -13.01 4.88 -2.04
CA ASN A 154 -14.45 4.86 -2.34
C ASN A 154 -14.88 6.17 -3.03
N THR A 155 -16.08 6.17 -3.62
CA THR A 155 -16.64 7.36 -4.31
C THR A 155 -16.74 8.62 -3.43
N ASN A 156 -16.76 8.48 -2.11
CA ASN A 156 -16.91 9.60 -1.17
C ASN A 156 -15.56 10.23 -0.79
N ASN A 157 -14.47 9.47 -0.88
CA ASN A 157 -13.11 9.91 -0.54
C ASN A 157 -12.28 10.27 -1.78
N ARG A 158 -12.82 10.02 -2.97
CA ARG A 158 -12.18 10.29 -4.26
C ARG A 158 -12.28 11.77 -4.62
N ARG A 159 -11.16 12.39 -5.00
CA ARG A 159 -11.16 13.76 -5.55
C ARG A 159 -11.59 13.75 -7.01
N VAL A 160 -12.10 14.88 -7.50
CA VAL A 160 -12.50 15.04 -8.91
C VAL A 160 -11.27 14.80 -9.80
N GLY A 161 -11.33 13.77 -10.65
CA GLY A 161 -10.24 13.37 -11.56
C GLY A 161 -9.25 12.33 -11.02
N GLU A 162 -9.32 11.93 -9.74
CA GLU A 162 -8.43 10.90 -9.16
C GLU A 162 -8.86 9.49 -9.59
N GLY A 163 -7.97 8.49 -9.61
CA GLY A 163 -8.34 7.07 -9.84
C GLY A 163 -9.11 6.44 -8.67
N PHE A 164 -9.50 5.17 -8.79
CA PHE A 164 -9.99 4.39 -7.66
C PHE A 164 -8.85 3.82 -6.80
N ILE A 165 -7.67 3.66 -7.39
CA ILE A 165 -6.46 3.26 -6.70
C ILE A 165 -5.59 4.51 -6.53
N THR A 166 -4.93 4.63 -5.38
CA THR A 166 -4.04 5.75 -5.05
C THR A 166 -2.88 5.24 -4.21
N GLU A 167 -1.73 5.89 -4.33
CA GLU A 167 -0.57 5.63 -3.47
C GLU A 167 -0.83 6.13 -2.04
N ILE A 168 -0.47 5.30 -1.05
CA ILE A 168 -0.66 5.57 0.37
C ILE A 168 0.56 5.11 1.15
N LYS A 169 1.10 5.99 1.98
CA LYS A 169 2.19 5.62 2.91
C LYS A 169 1.64 4.87 4.12
N PRO A 170 2.44 4.02 4.81
CA PRO A 170 2.00 3.29 5.99
C PRO A 170 1.33 4.18 7.05
N THR A 171 1.86 5.39 7.24
CA THR A 171 1.35 6.39 8.20
C THR A 171 0.04 7.07 7.79
N GLU A 172 -0.34 6.99 6.51
CA GLU A 172 -1.56 7.57 5.95
C GLU A 172 -2.73 6.57 5.89
N ILE A 173 -2.47 5.28 6.17
CA ILE A 173 -3.49 4.23 6.22
C ILE A 173 -4.51 4.57 7.30
N GLY A 174 -5.79 4.41 6.97
CA GLY A 174 -6.92 4.78 7.82
C GLY A 174 -7.32 6.25 7.72
N GLN A 175 -6.42 7.14 7.30
CA GLN A 175 -6.71 8.55 7.04
C GLN A 175 -7.19 8.76 5.59
N ARG A 176 -6.37 8.34 4.61
CA ARG A 176 -6.65 8.54 3.18
C ARG A 176 -7.46 7.40 2.56
N SER A 177 -7.06 6.16 2.82
CA SER A 177 -7.86 4.97 2.50
C SER A 177 -7.97 4.05 3.70
N LYS A 178 -9.10 3.37 3.79
CA LYS A 178 -9.34 2.32 4.79
C LYS A 178 -9.01 0.92 4.27
N SER A 179 -8.68 0.80 2.99
CA SER A 179 -8.50 -0.49 2.33
C SER A 179 -7.35 -0.45 1.34
N LEU A 180 -6.57 -1.52 1.33
CA LEU A 180 -5.46 -1.77 0.42
C LEU A 180 -5.89 -2.75 -0.67
N VAL A 181 -5.27 -2.63 -1.84
CA VAL A 181 -5.44 -3.55 -2.96
C VAL A 181 -4.75 -4.86 -2.63
N HIS A 182 -5.54 -5.93 -2.56
CA HIS A 182 -5.11 -7.28 -2.22
C HIS A 182 -5.39 -8.23 -3.38
N LEU A 183 -4.53 -9.24 -3.54
CA LEU A 183 -4.63 -10.23 -4.59
C LEU A 183 -5.97 -10.99 -4.54
N GLN A 184 -6.60 -11.14 -5.71
CA GLN A 184 -7.78 -11.99 -5.92
C GLN A 184 -7.50 -13.16 -6.85
N THR A 185 -6.73 -12.92 -7.91
CA THR A 185 -6.49 -13.89 -8.98
C THR A 185 -5.02 -13.91 -9.38
N VAL A 186 -4.53 -15.10 -9.72
CA VAL A 186 -3.22 -15.31 -10.31
C VAL A 186 -3.45 -15.87 -11.72
N PRO A 187 -3.15 -15.10 -12.78
CA PRO A 187 -3.29 -15.55 -14.17
C PRO A 187 -2.46 -16.82 -14.42
N ARG A 188 -2.94 -17.67 -15.32
CA ARG A 188 -2.24 -18.89 -15.73
C ARG A 188 -2.15 -18.96 -17.24
N ASN A 189 -0.93 -19.05 -17.74
CA ASN A 189 -0.66 -19.08 -19.19
C ASN A 189 -0.65 -20.52 -19.72
N ASN A 190 -0.20 -21.48 -18.92
CA ASN A 190 -0.12 -22.89 -19.28
C ASN A 190 -0.84 -23.72 -18.21
N THR A 191 -1.77 -24.57 -18.64
CA THR A 191 -2.42 -25.57 -17.80
C THR A 191 -2.35 -26.92 -18.49
N GLU A 192 -2.21 -27.96 -17.70
CA GLU A 192 -2.31 -29.35 -18.14
C GLU A 192 -3.74 -29.84 -17.90
N ASP A 193 -4.23 -30.73 -18.75
CA ASP A 193 -5.44 -31.50 -18.51
C ASP A 193 -5.06 -32.98 -18.53
N ARG A 194 -5.17 -33.65 -17.39
CA ARG A 194 -4.87 -35.08 -17.28
C ARG A 194 -5.97 -35.97 -17.86
N GLY A 195 -7.10 -35.38 -18.30
CA GLY A 195 -8.21 -36.10 -18.90
C GLY A 195 -9.05 -36.89 -17.91
N TYR A 196 -8.92 -36.62 -16.61
CA TYR A 196 -9.77 -37.20 -15.59
C TYR A 196 -11.15 -36.55 -15.58
N SER A 197 -12.18 -37.32 -15.22
CA SER A 197 -13.54 -36.80 -15.12
C SER A 197 -13.67 -35.80 -13.97
N LYS A 198 -14.62 -34.88 -14.12
CA LYS A 198 -14.99 -33.90 -13.09
C LYS A 198 -15.32 -34.61 -11.76
N GLU A 199 -16.04 -35.72 -11.83
CA GLU A 199 -16.48 -36.49 -10.66
C GLU A 199 -15.29 -37.13 -9.94
N LEU A 200 -14.22 -37.50 -10.66
CA LEU A 200 -13.00 -38.01 -10.05
C LEU A 200 -12.27 -36.92 -9.26
N TYR A 201 -12.15 -35.70 -9.80
CA TYR A 201 -11.58 -34.56 -9.04
C TYR A 201 -12.44 -34.22 -7.83
N GLU A 202 -13.77 -34.20 -7.96
CA GLU A 202 -14.70 -33.99 -6.84
C GLU A 202 -14.51 -35.06 -5.77
N LEU A 203 -14.38 -36.33 -6.16
CA LEU A 203 -14.10 -37.42 -5.23
C LEU A 203 -12.73 -37.24 -4.55
N MET A 204 -11.67 -36.87 -5.28
CA MET A 204 -10.36 -36.59 -4.71
C MET A 204 -10.42 -35.48 -3.65
N GLY A 205 -11.13 -34.39 -3.94
CA GLY A 205 -11.34 -33.29 -3.00
C GLY A 205 -12.13 -33.73 -1.77
N TYR A 206 -13.20 -34.50 -1.97
CA TYR A 206 -14.01 -35.04 -0.89
C TYR A 206 -13.18 -35.98 -0.01
N ILE A 207 -12.39 -36.85 -0.63
CA ILE A 207 -11.44 -37.71 0.07
C ILE A 207 -10.45 -36.85 0.84
N MET A 208 -9.96 -35.73 0.29
CA MET A 208 -8.99 -34.84 0.95
C MET A 208 -9.50 -34.29 2.29
N GLY A 209 -10.79 -33.96 2.39
CA GLY A 209 -11.46 -33.61 3.66
C GLY A 209 -11.78 -34.85 4.49
N ASP A 210 -12.95 -35.42 4.26
CA ASP A 210 -13.58 -36.45 5.10
C ASP A 210 -13.26 -37.91 4.71
N GLY A 211 -12.24 -38.14 3.88
CA GLY A 211 -11.86 -39.48 3.41
C GLY A 211 -10.57 -40.06 3.99
N ASN A 212 -10.44 -41.37 3.87
CA ASN A 212 -9.19 -42.09 4.11
C ASN A 212 -8.97 -43.20 3.07
N CYS A 213 -7.70 -43.40 2.71
CA CYS A 213 -7.25 -44.54 1.89
C CYS A 213 -6.15 -45.26 2.66
N GLN A 214 -6.50 -46.41 3.26
CA GLN A 214 -5.56 -47.25 4.00
C GLN A 214 -4.59 -47.95 3.04
N PRO A 215 -3.36 -48.29 3.48
CA PRO A 215 -2.44 -49.09 2.67
C PRO A 215 -3.01 -50.49 2.40
N LYS A 216 -2.45 -51.18 1.39
CA LYS A 216 -2.75 -52.59 1.15
C LYS A 216 -2.48 -53.39 2.43
N LYS A 217 -3.35 -54.35 2.71
CA LYS A 217 -3.16 -55.29 3.82
C LYS A 217 -1.87 -56.09 3.60
N ASP A 218 -1.34 -56.71 4.65
CA ASP A 218 -0.12 -57.52 4.58
C ASP A 218 -0.20 -58.67 3.55
N ASN A 219 -1.43 -59.12 3.23
CA ASN A 219 -1.71 -60.13 2.20
C ASN A 219 -1.82 -59.56 0.77
N GLY A 220 -1.48 -58.28 0.56
CA GLY A 220 -1.53 -57.59 -0.74
C GLY A 220 -2.92 -57.10 -1.16
N GLN A 221 -3.98 -57.35 -0.38
CA GLN A 221 -5.34 -56.92 -0.74
C GLN A 221 -5.57 -55.43 -0.47
N HIS A 222 -6.25 -54.76 -1.39
CA HIS A 222 -6.69 -53.37 -1.21
C HIS A 222 -7.70 -53.23 -0.07
N SER A 223 -7.47 -52.24 0.79
CA SER A 223 -8.28 -51.96 1.98
C SER A 223 -9.51 -51.08 1.69
N GLY A 224 -9.85 -50.83 0.43
CA GLY A 224 -10.92 -49.89 0.03
C GLY A 224 -10.65 -48.44 0.48
N ILE A 225 -11.50 -47.52 0.03
CA ILE A 225 -11.46 -46.10 0.39
C ILE A 225 -12.63 -45.81 1.33
N GLY A 226 -12.36 -45.24 2.50
CA GLY A 226 -13.39 -44.80 3.43
C GLY A 226 -13.76 -43.33 3.21
N LEU A 227 -15.05 -43.02 3.29
CA LEU A 227 -15.60 -41.65 3.23
C LEU A 227 -16.60 -41.45 4.35
N SER A 228 -16.50 -40.35 5.08
CA SER A 228 -17.58 -39.90 5.96
C SER A 228 -18.41 -38.85 5.23
N VAL A 229 -19.68 -39.14 4.97
CA VAL A 229 -20.55 -38.30 4.12
C VAL A 229 -21.66 -37.63 4.93
N GLY A 230 -22.04 -38.20 6.07
CA GLY A 230 -23.19 -37.73 6.85
C GLY A 230 -24.50 -38.27 6.29
N LYS A 231 -25.38 -38.77 7.16
CA LYS A 231 -26.58 -39.54 6.78
C LYS A 231 -27.51 -38.81 5.80
N GLN A 232 -27.63 -37.49 5.94
CA GLN A 232 -28.50 -36.67 5.08
C GLN A 232 -27.93 -36.39 3.69
N ASP A 233 -26.61 -36.52 3.48
CA ASP A 233 -25.94 -36.12 2.24
C ASP A 233 -25.58 -37.34 1.35
N ILE A 234 -25.74 -38.58 1.86
CA ILE A 234 -25.41 -39.83 1.14
C ILE A 234 -26.12 -39.94 -0.20
N THR A 235 -27.41 -39.60 -0.26
CA THR A 235 -28.21 -39.73 -1.49
C THR A 235 -27.67 -38.82 -2.59
N GLU A 236 -27.33 -37.58 -2.26
CA GLU A 236 -26.76 -36.62 -3.21
C GLU A 236 -25.35 -37.00 -3.64
N VAL A 237 -24.48 -37.38 -2.70
CA VAL A 237 -23.11 -37.81 -3.02
C VAL A 237 -23.12 -39.08 -3.86
N ASN A 238 -24.03 -40.01 -3.57
CA ASN A 238 -24.18 -41.21 -4.38
C ASN A 238 -24.59 -40.86 -5.82
N ALA A 239 -25.63 -40.05 -5.99
CA ALA A 239 -26.14 -39.68 -7.30
C ALA A 239 -25.17 -38.82 -8.13
N LYS A 240 -24.44 -37.89 -7.48
CA LYS A 240 -23.60 -36.89 -8.17
C LYS A 240 -22.14 -37.34 -8.36
N ILE A 241 -21.62 -38.23 -7.52
CA ILE A 241 -20.21 -38.66 -7.56
C ILE A 241 -20.07 -40.17 -7.75
N ILE A 242 -20.69 -40.98 -6.88
CA ILE A 242 -20.43 -42.43 -6.82
C ILE A 242 -20.98 -43.15 -8.06
N THR A 243 -22.27 -42.96 -8.38
CA THR A 243 -22.90 -43.63 -9.53
C THR A 243 -22.18 -43.31 -10.86
N PRO A 244 -21.85 -42.04 -11.19
CA PRO A 244 -21.06 -41.74 -12.38
C PRO A 244 -19.69 -42.45 -12.41
N LEU A 245 -19.01 -42.54 -11.26
CA LEU A 245 -17.72 -43.22 -11.18
C LEU A 245 -17.84 -44.75 -11.24
N GLN A 246 -18.98 -45.34 -10.87
CA GLN A 246 -19.28 -46.74 -11.14
C GLN A 246 -19.49 -46.98 -12.64
N GLU A 247 -20.24 -46.11 -13.31
CA GLU A 247 -20.48 -46.19 -14.77
C GLU A 247 -19.19 -46.03 -15.57
N GLN A 248 -18.24 -45.21 -15.08
CA GLN A 248 -16.92 -45.03 -15.66
C GLN A 248 -15.93 -46.16 -15.32
N GLY A 249 -16.30 -47.12 -14.46
CA GLY A 249 -15.48 -48.28 -14.10
C GLY A 249 -14.46 -48.05 -12.96
N TRP A 250 -14.39 -46.84 -12.38
CA TRP A 250 -13.50 -46.54 -11.26
C TRP A 250 -13.91 -47.24 -9.96
N ILE A 251 -15.23 -47.36 -9.73
CA ILE A 251 -15.80 -47.98 -8.53
C ILE A 251 -16.48 -49.29 -8.92
N THR A 252 -16.03 -50.40 -8.34
CA THR A 252 -16.64 -51.73 -8.55
C THR A 252 -17.83 -51.97 -7.64
N SER A 253 -17.75 -51.53 -6.38
CA SER A 253 -18.87 -51.57 -5.43
C SER A 253 -18.73 -50.49 -4.36
N PHE A 254 -19.83 -50.14 -3.70
CA PHE A 254 -19.80 -49.33 -2.50
C PHE A 254 -20.68 -49.94 -1.40
N HIS A 255 -20.29 -49.73 -0.15
CA HIS A 255 -21.00 -50.25 1.02
C HIS A 255 -21.18 -49.14 2.05
N VAL A 256 -22.42 -48.90 2.47
CA VAL A 256 -22.72 -48.00 3.60
C VAL A 256 -22.54 -48.79 4.89
N LYS A 257 -21.76 -48.27 5.83
CA LYS A 257 -21.55 -48.90 7.14
C LYS A 257 -22.84 -48.86 7.98
N PRO A 258 -22.99 -49.73 8.99
CA PRO A 258 -24.16 -49.75 9.88
C PRO A 258 -24.46 -48.43 10.59
N ASN A 259 -23.46 -47.56 10.76
CA ASN A 259 -23.61 -46.23 11.34
C ASN A 259 -24.41 -45.25 10.45
N GLY A 260 -24.64 -45.60 9.17
CA GLY A 260 -25.48 -44.87 8.24
C GLY A 260 -24.91 -43.54 7.77
N HIS A 261 -23.64 -43.24 8.03
CA HIS A 261 -22.98 -42.00 7.60
C HIS A 261 -21.59 -42.22 6.98
N ASP A 262 -20.97 -43.38 7.19
CA ASP A 262 -19.72 -43.75 6.53
C ASP A 262 -19.97 -44.68 5.34
N ILE A 263 -19.22 -44.46 4.27
CA ILE A 263 -19.24 -45.26 3.05
C ILE A 263 -17.85 -45.86 2.83
N ARG A 264 -17.81 -47.09 2.31
CA ARG A 264 -16.60 -47.75 1.82
C ARG A 264 -16.73 -47.98 0.32
N LEU A 265 -15.83 -47.38 -0.44
CA LEU A 265 -15.70 -47.57 -1.89
C LEU A 265 -14.69 -48.69 -2.17
N CYS A 266 -15.04 -49.57 -3.10
CA CYS A 266 -14.20 -50.64 -3.60
C CYS A 266 -13.85 -50.36 -5.07
N GLY A 267 -12.58 -50.52 -5.41
CA GLY A 267 -12.04 -50.33 -6.75
C GLY A 267 -10.51 -50.35 -6.67
N THR A 268 -9.86 -51.31 -7.34
CA THR A 268 -8.41 -51.48 -7.26
C THR A 268 -7.68 -50.32 -7.92
N GLU A 269 -8.11 -49.95 -9.13
CA GLU A 269 -7.55 -48.84 -9.90
C GLU A 269 -7.74 -47.50 -9.18
N LEU A 270 -8.95 -47.25 -8.66
CA LEU A 270 -9.22 -46.04 -7.87
C LEU A 270 -8.40 -45.99 -6.58
N HIS A 271 -8.25 -47.11 -5.86
CA HIS A 271 -7.46 -47.15 -4.63
C HIS A 271 -5.98 -46.84 -4.90
N ASP A 272 -5.38 -47.48 -5.90
CA ASP A 272 -3.99 -47.23 -6.28
C ASP A 272 -3.81 -45.77 -6.74
N PHE A 273 -4.71 -45.25 -7.59
CA PHE A 273 -4.70 -43.85 -8.04
C PHE A 273 -4.78 -42.82 -6.89
N ILE A 274 -5.71 -43.00 -5.95
CA ILE A 274 -5.88 -42.09 -4.81
C ILE A 274 -4.66 -42.16 -3.90
N ARG A 275 -4.10 -43.36 -3.70
CA ARG A 275 -2.91 -43.54 -2.86
C ARG A 275 -1.71 -42.81 -3.47
N ASP A 276 -1.47 -43.01 -4.75
CA ASP A 276 -0.36 -42.38 -5.47
C ASP A 276 -0.52 -40.86 -5.58
N SER A 277 -1.77 -40.37 -5.67
CA SER A 277 -2.05 -38.95 -5.86
C SER A 277 -2.11 -38.14 -4.56
N LEU A 278 -2.79 -38.64 -3.52
CA LEU A 278 -3.06 -37.87 -2.30
C LEU A 278 -2.15 -38.22 -1.13
N TYR A 279 -1.36 -39.31 -1.20
CA TYR A 279 -0.52 -39.75 -0.09
C TYR A 279 0.96 -39.78 -0.49
N THR A 280 1.71 -38.77 -0.06
CA THR A 280 3.17 -38.72 -0.23
C THR A 280 3.84 -39.06 1.10
N THR A 281 4.75 -40.04 1.14
CA THR A 281 5.42 -40.47 2.40
C THR A 281 4.47 -40.82 3.55
N GLY A 282 3.25 -41.27 3.23
CA GLY A 282 2.22 -41.61 4.23
C GLY A 282 1.40 -40.42 4.75
N THR A 283 1.77 -39.18 4.43
CA THR A 283 1.00 -37.98 4.77
C THR A 283 0.04 -37.62 3.64
N LYS A 284 -1.17 -37.22 4.03
CA LYS A 284 -2.24 -36.83 3.11
C LYS A 284 -2.04 -35.38 2.69
N GLY A 285 -2.03 -35.10 1.39
CA GLY A 285 -1.78 -33.77 0.85
C GLY A 285 -2.34 -33.57 -0.56
N ILE A 286 -2.40 -32.32 -0.99
CA ILE A 286 -2.79 -31.98 -2.36
C ILE A 286 -1.61 -32.28 -3.29
N PRO A 287 -1.81 -33.02 -4.40
CA PRO A 287 -0.73 -33.34 -5.32
C PRO A 287 -0.15 -32.07 -5.95
N ILE A 288 1.18 -32.04 -6.12
CA ILE A 288 1.88 -30.88 -6.71
C ILE A 288 1.36 -30.57 -8.11
N TRP A 289 1.06 -31.61 -8.90
CA TRP A 289 0.53 -31.48 -10.25
C TRP A 289 -0.86 -30.80 -10.29
N MET A 290 -1.60 -30.76 -9.17
CA MET A 290 -2.88 -30.03 -9.09
C MET A 290 -2.71 -28.53 -9.33
N LYS A 291 -1.52 -27.97 -9.09
CA LYS A 291 -1.22 -26.56 -9.35
C LYS A 291 -1.16 -26.24 -10.85
N GLN A 292 -0.89 -27.24 -11.68
CA GLN A 292 -0.80 -27.14 -13.14
C GLN A 292 -2.11 -27.48 -13.84
N GLU A 293 -3.09 -28.06 -13.14
CA GLU A 293 -4.37 -28.50 -13.72
C GLU A 293 -5.25 -27.38 -14.29
N THR A 294 -6.21 -27.70 -15.13
CA THR A 294 -7.16 -26.70 -15.67
C THR A 294 -7.98 -26.03 -14.57
N GLU A 295 -8.50 -24.82 -14.84
CA GLU A 295 -9.31 -24.09 -13.87
C GLU A 295 -10.56 -24.89 -13.46
N SER A 296 -11.19 -25.55 -14.45
CA SER A 296 -12.35 -26.41 -14.24
C SER A 296 -12.04 -27.58 -13.30
N ASN A 297 -10.91 -28.25 -13.51
CA ASN A 297 -10.49 -29.40 -12.71
C ASN A 297 -10.13 -28.98 -11.28
N ILE A 298 -9.46 -27.83 -11.10
CA ILE A 298 -9.23 -27.25 -9.77
C ILE A 298 -10.54 -26.89 -9.09
N CYS A 299 -11.51 -26.30 -9.81
CA CYS A 299 -12.82 -25.99 -9.24
C CYS A 299 -13.56 -27.26 -8.81
N ALA A 300 -13.48 -28.34 -9.57
CA ALA A 300 -14.07 -29.63 -9.23
C ALA A 300 -13.44 -30.23 -7.95
N PHE A 301 -12.10 -30.21 -7.86
CA PHE A 301 -11.40 -30.64 -6.64
C PHE A 301 -11.77 -29.80 -5.42
N LEU A 302 -11.77 -28.47 -5.56
CA LEU A 302 -12.16 -27.57 -4.48
C LEU A 302 -13.63 -27.77 -4.08
N ARG A 303 -14.53 -28.07 -5.03
CA ARG A 303 -15.93 -28.35 -4.75
C ARG A 303 -16.06 -29.58 -3.87
N GLY A 304 -15.32 -30.66 -4.17
CA GLY A 304 -15.23 -31.84 -3.32
C GLY A 304 -14.76 -31.51 -1.91
N LEU A 305 -13.63 -30.79 -1.80
CA LEU A 305 -13.01 -30.44 -0.51
C LEU A 305 -13.91 -29.56 0.38
N PHE A 306 -14.52 -28.52 -0.20
CA PHE A 306 -15.47 -27.67 0.53
C PHE A 306 -16.81 -28.38 0.83
N SER A 307 -17.17 -29.39 0.04
CA SER A 307 -18.36 -30.20 0.32
C SER A 307 -18.17 -31.12 1.51
N ALA A 308 -16.96 -31.64 1.72
CA ALA A 308 -16.55 -32.31 2.96
C ALA A 308 -16.43 -31.31 4.12
N ASP A 309 -15.30 -30.61 4.19
CA ASP A 309 -14.85 -29.84 5.37
C ASP A 309 -15.31 -28.37 5.36
N GLY A 310 -15.95 -27.91 4.29
CA GLY A 310 -16.40 -26.52 4.16
C GLY A 310 -17.65 -26.24 4.98
N THR A 311 -17.63 -25.12 5.70
CA THR A 311 -18.73 -24.64 6.54
C THR A 311 -19.30 -23.33 6.01
N VAL A 312 -20.62 -23.22 6.01
CA VAL A 312 -21.37 -21.98 5.73
C VAL A 312 -21.94 -21.45 7.04
N LEU A 313 -21.48 -20.27 7.48
CA LEU A 313 -21.86 -19.64 8.75
C LEU A 313 -22.60 -18.31 8.53
N LYS A 314 -23.24 -17.81 9.59
CA LYS A 314 -23.89 -16.48 9.65
C LYS A 314 -24.84 -16.24 8.46
N ASN A 315 -25.81 -17.13 8.26
CA ASN A 315 -26.80 -17.07 7.18
C ASN A 315 -26.18 -16.88 5.78
N GLY A 316 -25.14 -17.65 5.46
CA GLY A 316 -24.48 -17.60 4.15
C GLY A 316 -23.31 -16.61 4.04
N SER A 317 -23.19 -15.66 4.97
CA SER A 317 -22.21 -14.57 4.87
C SER A 317 -20.75 -14.98 5.07
N ILE A 318 -20.48 -16.18 5.58
CA ILE A 318 -19.10 -16.70 5.71
C ILE A 318 -19.07 -18.11 5.15
N VAL A 319 -18.24 -18.32 4.12
CA VAL A 319 -17.84 -19.63 3.63
C VAL A 319 -16.39 -19.84 4.02
N ARG A 320 -16.10 -20.90 4.80
CA ARG A 320 -14.74 -21.22 5.22
C ARG A 320 -14.44 -22.71 5.22
N LEU A 321 -13.19 -23.05 4.95
CA LEU A 321 -12.61 -24.37 5.20
C LEU A 321 -11.78 -24.29 6.49
N THR A 322 -11.86 -25.31 7.34
CA THR A 322 -11.08 -25.38 8.59
C THR A 322 -10.11 -26.55 8.52
N THR A 323 -8.84 -26.33 8.86
CA THR A 323 -7.83 -27.38 8.91
C THR A 323 -6.78 -27.07 9.96
N VAL A 324 -6.18 -28.11 10.56
CA VAL A 324 -5.01 -27.97 11.43
C VAL A 324 -3.69 -28.00 10.65
N ASN A 325 -3.74 -28.25 9.34
CA ASN A 325 -2.56 -28.30 8.47
C ASN A 325 -2.39 -26.96 7.74
N ASP A 326 -1.42 -26.16 8.18
CA ASP A 326 -1.12 -24.84 7.59
C ASP A 326 -0.67 -24.94 6.11
N CYS A 327 0.09 -25.98 5.75
CA CYS A 327 0.50 -26.22 4.37
C CYS A 327 -0.71 -26.49 3.47
N LEU A 328 -1.70 -27.24 3.96
CA LEU A 328 -2.97 -27.46 3.26
C LEU A 328 -3.72 -26.13 3.09
N ALA A 329 -3.84 -25.32 4.14
CA ALA A 329 -4.51 -24.02 4.09
C ALA A 329 -3.90 -23.09 3.02
N ARG A 330 -2.57 -22.97 3.00
CA ARG A 330 -1.83 -22.17 2.00
C ARG A 330 -2.00 -22.72 0.58
N THR A 331 -1.98 -24.05 0.43
CA THR A 331 -2.17 -24.69 -0.89
C THR A 331 -3.59 -24.47 -1.41
N VAL A 332 -4.61 -24.60 -0.56
CA VAL A 332 -6.00 -24.31 -0.92
C VAL A 332 -6.16 -22.83 -1.31
N GLN A 333 -5.56 -21.90 -0.56
CA GLN A 333 -5.56 -20.48 -0.92
C GLN A 333 -4.96 -20.23 -2.30
N GLN A 334 -3.83 -20.87 -2.60
CA GLN A 334 -3.19 -20.78 -3.92
C GLN A 334 -4.09 -21.30 -5.04
N LEU A 335 -4.73 -22.46 -4.84
CA LEU A 335 -5.70 -23.02 -5.79
C LEU A 335 -6.91 -22.10 -5.99
N LEU A 336 -7.41 -21.47 -4.92
CA LEU A 336 -8.49 -20.48 -5.00
C LEU A 336 -8.09 -19.28 -5.85
N TYR A 337 -6.85 -18.77 -5.70
CA TYR A 337 -6.34 -17.69 -6.56
C TYR A 337 -6.23 -18.11 -8.03
N PHE A 338 -5.88 -19.36 -8.33
CA PHE A 338 -5.89 -19.89 -9.71
C PHE A 338 -7.29 -19.98 -10.32
N CYS A 339 -8.34 -20.02 -9.50
CA CYS A 339 -9.74 -19.96 -9.91
C CYS A 339 -10.30 -18.53 -9.95
N GLY A 340 -9.49 -17.52 -9.62
CA GLY A 340 -9.92 -16.13 -9.48
C GLY A 340 -10.78 -15.86 -8.25
N ILE A 341 -10.67 -16.71 -7.22
CA ILE A 341 -11.42 -16.62 -5.98
C ILE A 341 -10.50 -16.01 -4.91
N GLY A 342 -10.79 -14.76 -4.58
CA GLY A 342 -10.15 -14.07 -3.47
C GLY A 342 -10.45 -14.77 -2.15
N SER A 343 -9.39 -15.02 -1.39
CA SER A 343 -9.45 -15.72 -0.11
C SER A 343 -8.39 -15.18 0.85
N SER A 344 -8.55 -15.49 2.12
CA SER A 344 -7.56 -15.24 3.18
C SER A 344 -7.63 -16.36 4.21
N TYR A 345 -6.51 -16.66 4.86
CA TYR A 345 -6.52 -17.56 6.01
C TYR A 345 -6.07 -16.87 7.30
N PHE A 346 -6.52 -17.40 8.43
CA PHE A 346 -6.10 -16.98 9.77
C PHE A 346 -6.10 -18.21 10.69
N THR A 347 -5.27 -18.21 11.71
CA THR A 347 -5.19 -19.32 12.68
C THR A 347 -5.76 -18.88 14.01
N GLU A 348 -6.57 -19.70 14.66
CA GLU A 348 -7.06 -19.40 15.99
C GLU A 348 -5.90 -19.37 16.99
N THR A 349 -5.97 -18.46 17.96
CA THR A 349 -4.99 -18.38 19.06
C THR A 349 -5.30 -19.36 20.18
N THR A 350 -6.48 -19.97 20.14
CA THR A 350 -6.94 -20.96 21.12
C THR A 350 -6.57 -22.35 20.64
N GLU A 351 -5.96 -23.13 21.52
CA GLU A 351 -5.61 -24.52 21.25
C GLU A 351 -6.86 -25.40 21.17
N ASN A 352 -6.88 -26.31 20.20
CA ASN A 352 -7.98 -27.24 20.02
C ASN A 352 -8.08 -28.18 21.23
N ASN A 353 -9.32 -28.35 21.72
CA ASN A 353 -9.65 -29.19 22.86
C ASN A 353 -10.69 -30.24 22.44
N TYR A 354 -10.45 -31.50 22.80
CA TYR A 354 -11.42 -32.58 22.67
C TYR A 354 -11.58 -33.28 24.02
N GLU A 355 -12.82 -33.34 24.53
CA GLU A 355 -13.16 -33.98 25.82
C GLU A 355 -12.28 -33.53 27.01
N GLY A 356 -11.87 -32.26 27.02
CA GLY A 356 -11.06 -31.68 28.10
C GLY A 356 -9.54 -31.84 27.90
N LYS A 357 -9.09 -32.53 26.85
CA LYS A 357 -7.67 -32.66 26.51
C LYS A 357 -7.26 -31.66 25.43
N LEU A 358 -6.24 -30.87 25.74
CA LEU A 358 -5.54 -29.98 24.82
C LEU A 358 -4.71 -30.82 23.85
N SER A 359 -4.80 -30.50 22.55
CA SER A 359 -4.28 -31.34 21.46
C SER A 359 -2.92 -30.91 20.89
N GLY A 360 -2.39 -29.77 21.30
CA GLY A 360 -1.21 -29.10 20.74
C GLY A 360 -1.45 -28.48 19.35
N THR A 361 -2.68 -28.51 18.85
CA THR A 361 -3.02 -28.06 17.49
C THR A 361 -3.89 -26.82 17.49
N TYR A 362 -3.77 -26.01 16.44
CA TYR A 362 -4.53 -24.78 16.25
C TYR A 362 -5.30 -24.84 14.92
N SER A 363 -6.56 -24.42 14.95
CA SER A 363 -7.42 -24.43 13.78
C SER A 363 -7.10 -23.25 12.86
N THR A 364 -6.77 -23.53 11.61
CA THR A 364 -6.58 -22.54 10.55
C THR A 364 -7.80 -22.49 9.64
N HIS A 365 -8.35 -21.30 9.43
CA HIS A 365 -9.55 -21.07 8.65
C HIS A 365 -9.25 -20.36 7.33
N VAL A 366 -9.44 -21.04 6.21
CA VAL A 366 -9.42 -20.42 4.87
C VAL A 366 -10.81 -19.86 4.59
N SER A 367 -10.93 -18.53 4.60
CA SER A 367 -12.19 -17.80 4.38
C SER A 367 -12.28 -17.26 2.96
N ILE A 368 -13.41 -17.49 2.31
CA ILE A 368 -13.71 -16.99 0.96
C ILE A 368 -14.18 -15.53 1.02
N LYS A 369 -13.50 -14.66 0.27
CA LYS A 369 -13.87 -13.25 0.07
C LYS A 369 -14.78 -13.08 -1.14
N SER A 370 -14.41 -13.64 -2.29
CA SER A 370 -15.17 -13.57 -3.55
C SER A 370 -16.28 -14.62 -3.61
N ARG A 371 -17.30 -14.47 -2.76
CA ARG A 371 -18.36 -15.49 -2.55
C ARG A 371 -19.20 -15.78 -3.79
N ASP A 372 -19.45 -14.76 -4.62
CA ASP A 372 -20.22 -14.91 -5.85
C ASP A 372 -19.46 -15.79 -6.86
N ILE A 373 -18.17 -15.50 -7.07
CA ILE A 373 -17.29 -16.32 -7.94
C ILE A 373 -17.16 -17.74 -7.40
N PHE A 374 -17.01 -17.89 -6.08
CA PHE A 374 -16.96 -19.21 -5.46
C PHE A 374 -18.26 -19.98 -5.71
N LYS A 375 -19.42 -19.35 -5.54
CA LYS A 375 -20.72 -19.98 -5.78
C LYS A 375 -20.84 -20.48 -7.23
N ASP A 376 -20.45 -19.65 -8.18
CA ASP A 376 -20.65 -19.93 -9.60
C ASP A 376 -19.66 -20.97 -10.14
N LYS A 377 -18.40 -20.93 -9.69
CA LYS A 377 -17.34 -21.83 -10.18
C LYS A 377 -17.18 -23.10 -9.34
N VAL A 378 -17.16 -22.96 -8.01
CA VAL A 378 -16.86 -24.04 -7.07
C VAL A 378 -18.16 -24.56 -6.46
N GLY A 379 -18.83 -23.79 -5.61
CA GLY A 379 -20.07 -24.18 -4.96
C GLY A 379 -19.91 -25.41 -4.06
N PHE A 380 -21.01 -26.11 -3.82
CA PHE A 380 -21.06 -27.33 -3.02
C PHE A 380 -21.83 -28.43 -3.75
N ILE A 381 -21.50 -29.68 -3.43
CA ILE A 381 -22.20 -30.86 -3.94
C ILE A 381 -23.58 -30.96 -3.29
N GLN A 382 -23.67 -30.69 -1.99
CA GLN A 382 -24.91 -30.75 -1.22
C GLN A 382 -25.80 -29.53 -1.44
N GLU A 383 -27.06 -29.75 -1.81
CA GLU A 383 -28.05 -28.69 -2.05
C GLU A 383 -28.28 -27.80 -0.82
N ARG A 384 -28.28 -28.39 0.38
CA ARG A 384 -28.46 -27.64 1.63
C ARG A 384 -27.40 -26.53 1.81
N LYS A 385 -26.14 -26.82 1.49
CA LYS A 385 -25.03 -25.85 1.64
C LYS A 385 -25.14 -24.78 0.55
N SER A 386 -25.52 -25.17 -0.65
CA SER A 386 -25.80 -24.26 -1.77
C SER A 386 -26.96 -23.30 -1.47
N ILE A 387 -28.06 -23.78 -0.87
CA ILE A 387 -29.19 -22.94 -0.43
C ILE A 387 -28.76 -22.01 0.71
N ALA A 388 -28.03 -22.52 1.70
CA ALA A 388 -27.53 -21.71 2.81
C ALA A 388 -26.60 -20.57 2.36
N GLN A 389 -25.91 -20.72 1.23
CA GLN A 389 -25.09 -19.68 0.62
C GLN A 389 -25.93 -18.61 -0.12
N GLN A 390 -27.14 -18.94 -0.59
CA GLN A 390 -27.97 -18.07 -1.43
C GLN A 390 -28.71 -16.95 -0.66
N SER A 391 -28.82 -17.03 0.66
CA SER A 391 -29.64 -16.14 1.49
C SER A 391 -29.06 -14.72 1.71
N ILE A 392 -28.14 -14.26 0.86
CA ILE A 392 -27.51 -12.93 0.96
C ILE A 392 -28.16 -11.91 0.02
N THR A 393 -28.54 -10.76 0.59
CA THR A 393 -28.93 -9.53 -0.11
C THR A 393 -27.75 -8.95 -0.91
N LYS A 394 -27.96 -8.69 -2.20
CA LYS A 394 -27.01 -8.15 -3.21
C LYS A 394 -25.83 -7.32 -2.63
N ALA A 395 -24.61 -7.81 -2.80
CA ALA A 395 -23.41 -6.98 -2.64
C ALA A 395 -23.43 -5.81 -3.64
N LYS A 396 -22.83 -4.67 -3.25
CA LYS A 396 -22.74 -3.46 -4.09
C LYS A 396 -22.04 -3.80 -5.41
N LYS A 397 -22.78 -3.74 -6.52
CA LYS A 397 -22.45 -3.99 -7.94
C LYS A 397 -21.13 -3.44 -8.52
N ILE A 398 -20.30 -2.72 -7.76
CA ILE A 398 -19.15 -1.95 -8.28
C ILE A 398 -17.84 -2.77 -8.27
N ILE A 399 -17.67 -3.73 -7.36
CA ILE A 399 -16.40 -4.48 -7.20
C ILE A 399 -16.30 -5.70 -8.14
N SER A 400 -17.42 -6.20 -8.70
CA SER A 400 -17.45 -7.45 -9.48
C SER A 400 -16.77 -7.41 -10.85
N THR A 401 -16.11 -6.30 -11.22
CA THR A 401 -15.40 -6.13 -12.50
C THR A 401 -13.88 -5.94 -12.33
N LEU A 402 -13.40 -5.95 -11.09
CA LEU A 402 -12.00 -5.75 -10.74
C LEU A 402 -11.43 -7.11 -10.32
N ASP A 403 -10.23 -7.46 -10.81
CA ASP A 403 -9.52 -8.68 -10.45
C ASP A 403 -8.64 -8.49 -9.19
N PHE A 404 -9.11 -7.70 -8.22
CA PHE A 404 -8.49 -7.55 -6.91
C PHE A 404 -9.53 -7.45 -5.81
N GLU A 405 -9.11 -7.88 -4.62
CA GLU A 405 -9.88 -7.77 -3.39
C GLU A 405 -9.40 -6.59 -2.55
N LEU A 406 -10.20 -6.22 -1.56
CA LEU A 406 -9.84 -5.20 -0.59
C LEU A 406 -9.42 -5.84 0.73
N ALA A 407 -8.23 -5.48 1.22
CA ALA A 407 -7.79 -5.81 2.58
C ALA A 407 -7.91 -4.58 3.47
N VAL A 408 -8.49 -4.73 4.65
CA VAL A 408 -8.52 -3.68 5.67
C VAL A 408 -7.41 -3.96 6.68
N PRO A 409 -6.40 -3.09 6.81
CA PRO A 409 -5.36 -3.26 7.80
C PRO A 409 -5.94 -3.31 9.22
N MET A 410 -5.54 -4.30 10.01
CA MET A 410 -5.93 -4.51 11.40
C MET A 410 -4.99 -3.82 12.38
N LYS A 411 -3.68 -3.90 12.11
CA LYS A 411 -2.63 -3.41 13.01
C LYS A 411 -1.47 -2.90 12.16
N ILE A 412 -0.90 -1.77 12.55
CA ILE A 412 0.35 -1.26 11.99
C ILE A 412 1.29 -1.09 13.18
N GLU A 413 2.48 -1.67 13.11
CA GLU A 413 3.50 -1.57 14.14
C GLU A 413 4.82 -1.15 13.52
N GLU A 414 5.57 -0.33 14.25
CA GLU A 414 6.95 0.02 13.92
C GLU A 414 7.84 -1.15 14.32
N ILE A 415 8.74 -1.56 13.43
CA ILE A 415 9.70 -2.64 13.64
C ILE A 415 11.11 -2.14 13.35
N GLU A 416 12.10 -2.70 14.04
CA GLU A 416 13.50 -2.51 13.71
C GLU A 416 13.89 -3.43 12.55
N CYS A 417 14.74 -2.94 11.66
CA CYS A 417 15.26 -3.73 10.54
C CYS A 417 16.72 -3.36 10.31
N ASP A 418 17.61 -4.30 10.58
CA ASP A 418 19.06 -4.16 10.42
C ASP A 418 19.55 -4.82 9.11
N ASP A 419 18.66 -5.07 8.14
CA ASP A 419 18.97 -5.85 6.94
C ASP A 419 18.64 -5.09 5.65
N TYR A 420 19.04 -5.66 4.51
CA TYR A 420 18.78 -5.11 3.18
C TYR A 420 17.27 -4.99 2.91
N VAL A 421 16.87 -3.82 2.42
CA VAL A 421 15.56 -3.60 1.80
C VAL A 421 15.70 -3.67 0.28
N TYR A 422 14.64 -4.12 -0.38
CA TYR A 422 14.61 -4.44 -1.80
C TYR A 422 13.52 -3.64 -2.52
N ASP A 423 13.72 -3.35 -3.79
CA ASP A 423 12.71 -2.78 -4.68
C ASP A 423 12.81 -3.39 -6.08
N ILE A 424 11.69 -3.50 -6.79
CA ILE A 424 11.63 -4.09 -8.12
C ILE A 424 11.01 -3.09 -9.07
N GLU A 425 11.73 -2.72 -10.13
CA GLU A 425 11.14 -1.95 -11.22
C GLU A 425 10.46 -2.87 -12.23
N VAL A 426 9.13 -2.71 -12.36
CA VAL A 426 8.29 -3.52 -13.24
C VAL A 426 7.89 -2.76 -14.48
N ASP A 427 8.04 -3.40 -15.64
CA ASP A 427 7.69 -2.76 -16.89
C ASP A 427 6.17 -2.49 -16.98
N HIS A 428 5.81 -1.24 -17.31
CA HIS A 428 4.46 -0.73 -17.69
C HIS A 428 3.52 -0.38 -16.55
N THR A 429 3.60 -1.09 -15.45
CA THR A 429 2.68 -0.87 -14.33
C THR A 429 3.34 -0.16 -13.16
N HIS A 430 4.68 -0.17 -13.08
CA HIS A 430 5.44 0.41 -11.96
C HIS A 430 4.91 -0.05 -10.59
N THR A 431 4.32 -1.25 -10.53
CA THR A 431 3.72 -1.83 -9.33
C THR A 431 3.97 -3.33 -9.31
N PHE A 432 3.94 -3.95 -8.15
CA PHE A 432 3.99 -5.41 -8.01
C PHE A 432 3.26 -5.89 -6.77
N PHE A 433 2.89 -7.17 -6.74
CA PHE A 433 2.33 -7.80 -5.54
C PHE A 433 3.45 -8.32 -4.62
N ALA A 434 3.47 -7.81 -3.38
CA ALA A 434 4.34 -8.24 -2.28
C ALA A 434 3.48 -8.67 -1.09
N ASN A 435 3.67 -9.89 -0.60
CA ASN A 435 2.81 -10.54 0.41
C ASN A 435 1.31 -10.37 0.09
N ASP A 436 0.93 -10.57 -1.18
CA ASP A 436 -0.44 -10.43 -1.69
C ASP A 436 -1.02 -8.99 -1.69
N LEU A 437 -0.23 -7.95 -1.36
CA LEU A 437 -0.62 -6.54 -1.48
C LEU A 437 0.08 -5.86 -2.66
N LEU A 438 -0.61 -4.94 -3.34
CA LEU A 438 -0.04 -4.17 -4.44
C LEU A 438 0.75 -2.95 -3.94
N VAL A 439 1.98 -2.78 -4.43
CA VAL A 439 2.90 -1.68 -4.08
C VAL A 439 3.38 -0.92 -5.32
N HIS A 440 3.91 0.32 -5.21
CA HIS A 440 4.15 1.25 -6.34
C HIS A 440 5.55 1.91 -6.41
N ASN A 441 6.00 2.26 -7.63
CA ASN A 441 7.26 2.92 -8.02
C ASN A 441 7.05 4.23 -8.84
N THR A 442 7.91 5.26 -8.73
CA THR A 442 7.68 6.67 -9.19
C THR A 442 7.93 7.00 -10.68
N ASP A 443 7.22 8.00 -11.26
CA ASP A 443 7.21 8.42 -12.70
C ASP A 443 7.50 9.93 -13.00
N SER A 444 8.68 10.47 -12.65
CA SER A 444 9.18 11.76 -13.17
C SER A 444 10.69 11.70 -13.33
N VAL A 445 11.32 12.49 -14.21
CA VAL A 445 12.78 12.45 -14.45
C VAL A 445 13.40 13.83 -14.20
N TYR A 446 14.34 13.90 -13.27
CA TYR A 446 15.19 15.06 -13.04
C TYR A 446 16.62 14.69 -13.41
N CYS A 447 17.27 15.51 -14.22
CA CYS A 447 18.64 15.27 -14.65
C CYS A 447 19.61 16.37 -14.21
N THR A 448 20.80 15.94 -13.78
CA THR A 448 21.87 16.83 -13.33
C THR A 448 22.77 17.16 -14.51
N LEU A 449 22.65 18.36 -15.07
CA LEU A 449 23.48 18.79 -16.22
C LEU A 449 24.95 19.05 -15.85
N ASP A 450 25.25 19.25 -14.56
CA ASP A 450 26.57 19.61 -14.07
C ASP A 450 27.64 18.57 -14.46
N TRP A 451 27.31 17.29 -14.33
CA TRP A 451 28.17 16.18 -14.72
C TRP A 451 28.36 16.12 -16.23
N TYR A 452 27.27 16.21 -17.01
CA TYR A 452 27.30 16.13 -18.46
C TYR A 452 28.18 17.22 -19.09
N MET A 453 27.99 18.46 -18.64
CA MET A 453 28.78 19.60 -19.10
C MET A 453 30.25 19.45 -18.70
N GLY A 454 30.54 18.90 -17.52
CA GLY A 454 31.89 18.55 -17.10
C GLY A 454 32.57 17.53 -18.01
N GLN A 455 31.89 16.42 -18.35
CA GLN A 455 32.42 15.38 -19.24
C GLN A 455 32.69 15.89 -20.65
N GLN A 456 31.76 16.68 -21.19
CA GLN A 456 31.87 17.25 -22.54
C GLN A 456 32.77 18.49 -22.60
N LYS A 457 33.36 18.91 -21.46
CA LYS A 457 34.16 20.14 -21.31
C LYS A 457 33.41 21.39 -21.82
N ILE A 458 32.10 21.42 -21.61
CA ILE A 458 31.23 22.55 -21.95
C ILE A 458 31.23 23.53 -20.78
N GLU A 459 31.38 24.82 -21.07
CA GLU A 459 31.32 25.87 -20.05
C GLU A 459 29.93 25.91 -19.37
N LYS A 460 29.91 25.96 -18.04
CA LYS A 460 28.71 25.92 -17.18
C LYS A 460 27.94 27.25 -17.17
N THR A 461 27.41 27.66 -18.32
CA THR A 461 26.56 28.86 -18.48
C THR A 461 25.07 28.51 -18.53
N VAL A 462 24.20 29.46 -18.19
CA VAL A 462 22.74 29.29 -18.28
C VAL A 462 22.33 29.05 -19.73
N GLU A 463 22.92 29.79 -20.66
CA GLU A 463 22.69 29.67 -22.09
C GLU A 463 23.03 28.25 -22.58
N ASN A 464 24.15 27.69 -22.14
CA ASN A 464 24.53 26.32 -22.50
C ASN A 464 23.60 25.28 -21.85
N ALA A 465 23.20 25.47 -20.59
CA ALA A 465 22.29 24.55 -19.92
C ALA A 465 20.89 24.53 -20.57
N VAL A 466 20.38 25.71 -20.94
CA VAL A 466 19.11 25.86 -21.68
C VAL A 466 19.24 25.28 -23.08
N ARG A 467 20.33 25.58 -23.80
CA ARG A 467 20.63 24.98 -25.12
C ARG A 467 20.67 23.46 -25.05
N ILE A 468 21.37 22.88 -24.07
CA ILE A 468 21.44 21.42 -23.89
C ILE A 468 20.06 20.85 -23.57
N GLY A 469 19.27 21.52 -22.71
CA GLY A 469 17.89 21.13 -22.43
C GLY A 469 17.01 21.11 -23.68
N TYR A 470 17.12 22.13 -24.54
CA TYR A 470 16.44 22.15 -25.84
C TYR A 470 16.98 21.10 -26.80
N GLU A 471 18.30 20.88 -26.87
CA GLU A 471 18.90 19.85 -27.73
C GLU A 471 18.46 18.43 -27.32
N ILE A 472 18.34 18.17 -26.01
CA ILE A 472 17.77 16.92 -25.49
C ILE A 472 16.30 16.82 -25.91
N GLY A 473 15.54 17.90 -25.75
CA GLY A 473 14.16 18.00 -26.21
C GLY A 473 14.01 17.74 -27.72
N ASP A 474 14.82 18.37 -28.56
CA ASP A 474 14.81 18.25 -30.01
C ASP A 474 15.19 16.84 -30.47
N LYS A 475 16.19 16.23 -29.82
CA LYS A 475 16.56 14.84 -30.10
C LYS A 475 15.45 13.87 -29.67
N LEU A 476 14.81 14.10 -28.54
CA LEU A 476 13.63 13.33 -28.11
C LEU A 476 12.46 13.51 -29.09
N ASN A 477 12.19 14.75 -29.51
CA ASN A 477 11.16 15.10 -30.48
C ASN A 477 11.44 14.50 -31.86
N SER A 478 12.70 14.31 -32.23
CA SER A 478 13.09 13.62 -33.46
C SER A 478 12.88 12.10 -33.37
N ALA A 479 12.94 11.54 -32.16
CA ALA A 479 12.72 10.12 -31.92
C ALA A 479 11.22 9.76 -31.82
N PHE A 480 10.36 10.68 -31.35
CA PHE A 480 8.93 10.41 -31.17
C PHE A 480 8.17 10.01 -32.45
N PRO A 481 8.32 10.64 -33.62
CA PRO A 481 7.55 10.26 -34.81
C PRO A 481 7.74 8.80 -35.22
N GLN A 482 9.00 8.34 -35.27
CA GLN A 482 9.32 6.96 -35.60
C GLN A 482 8.87 6.02 -34.49
N PHE A 483 9.14 6.37 -33.23
CA PHE A 483 8.68 5.59 -32.08
C PHE A 483 7.15 5.42 -32.06
N MET A 484 6.39 6.48 -32.33
CA MET A 484 4.94 6.48 -32.34
C MET A 484 4.36 5.75 -33.58
N ASP A 485 5.07 5.76 -34.71
CA ASP A 485 4.68 4.95 -35.87
C ASP A 485 4.87 3.46 -35.56
N ASP A 486 6.04 3.09 -35.04
CA ASP A 486 6.41 1.71 -34.71
C ASP A 486 5.55 1.12 -33.58
N ASN A 487 5.23 1.92 -32.55
CA ASN A 487 4.58 1.43 -31.33
C ASN A 487 3.10 1.78 -31.21
N CYS A 488 2.61 2.80 -31.94
CA CYS A 488 1.21 3.24 -31.86
C CYS A 488 0.50 3.24 -33.22
N MET A 489 1.19 2.91 -34.32
CA MET A 489 0.62 2.80 -35.68
C MET A 489 -0.16 4.03 -36.13
N ILE A 490 0.26 5.21 -35.69
CA ILE A 490 -0.44 6.47 -36.00
C ILE A 490 0.11 7.19 -37.23
N GLY A 491 1.19 6.69 -37.84
CA GLY A 491 1.89 7.35 -38.95
C GLY A 491 2.80 8.47 -38.46
N LEU A 492 3.95 8.66 -39.11
CA LEU A 492 4.93 9.70 -38.80
C LEU A 492 4.30 11.10 -38.58
N LYS A 493 3.32 11.46 -39.42
CA LYS A 493 2.64 12.76 -39.36
C LYS A 493 1.82 12.98 -38.08
N ARG A 494 1.22 11.93 -37.50
CA ARG A 494 0.48 12.04 -36.22
C ARG A 494 1.38 11.71 -35.02
N GLY A 495 2.43 10.91 -35.22
CA GLY A 495 3.49 10.67 -34.25
C GLY A 495 4.20 11.95 -33.83
N ALA A 496 4.39 12.87 -34.79
CA ALA A 496 4.93 14.20 -34.55
C ALA A 496 4.04 15.13 -33.69
N ILE A 497 2.86 14.69 -33.23
CA ILE A 497 2.03 15.45 -32.27
C ILE A 497 2.56 15.30 -30.83
N ILE A 498 3.25 14.19 -30.54
CA ILE A 498 3.88 13.97 -29.25
C ILE A 498 5.19 14.74 -29.22
N GLU A 499 5.25 15.70 -28.32
CA GLU A 499 6.40 16.55 -28.12
C GLU A 499 6.73 16.61 -26.63
N THR A 500 8.01 16.63 -26.33
CA THR A 500 8.54 16.99 -25.02
C THR A 500 9.10 18.39 -25.10
N GLY A 501 8.79 19.16 -24.06
CA GLY A 501 9.30 20.51 -23.89
C GLY A 501 10.23 20.56 -22.70
N LEU A 502 11.27 21.38 -22.80
CA LEU A 502 12.07 21.76 -21.65
C LEU A 502 11.17 22.51 -20.64
N GLU A 503 10.77 21.84 -19.56
CA GLU A 503 9.89 22.45 -18.55
C GLU A 503 10.64 23.42 -17.64
N VAL A 504 11.81 23.01 -17.14
CA VAL A 504 12.57 23.79 -16.17
C VAL A 504 14.07 23.54 -16.29
N VAL A 505 14.87 24.61 -16.26
CA VAL A 505 16.30 24.56 -15.97
C VAL A 505 16.53 25.33 -14.69
N GLY A 506 17.21 24.69 -13.75
CA GLY A 506 17.57 25.31 -12.48
C GLY A 506 19.08 25.50 -12.37
N ARG A 507 19.50 26.61 -11.76
CA ARG A 507 20.92 26.80 -11.39
C ARG A 507 21.31 25.89 -10.23
N ARG A 508 20.39 25.72 -9.29
CA ARG A 508 20.51 24.83 -8.13
C ARG A 508 19.14 24.26 -7.79
N GLY A 509 19.14 23.06 -7.22
CA GLY A 509 17.94 22.42 -6.71
C GLY A 509 18.22 21.69 -5.41
N LEU A 510 17.30 21.81 -4.47
CA LEU A 510 17.28 21.08 -3.21
C LEU A 510 16.24 19.98 -3.32
N PHE A 511 16.66 18.72 -3.26
CA PHE A 511 15.77 17.57 -3.36
C PHE A 511 15.84 16.80 -2.04
N LYS A 512 14.69 16.60 -1.39
CA LYS A 512 14.60 15.73 -0.24
C LYS A 512 14.40 14.29 -0.71
N ASP A 513 14.87 13.31 0.05
CA ASP A 513 14.71 11.86 -0.19
C ASP A 513 13.26 11.34 -0.07
N VAL A 514 12.28 12.21 -0.33
CA VAL A 514 10.84 11.94 -0.30
C VAL A 514 10.19 12.57 -1.54
N LYS A 515 9.32 11.81 -2.22
CA LYS A 515 8.68 12.24 -3.48
C LYS A 515 8.01 13.61 -3.39
N LYS A 516 8.11 14.38 -4.49
CA LYS A 516 7.49 15.71 -4.67
C LYS A 516 7.90 16.76 -3.63
N ARG A 517 9.04 16.57 -2.94
CA ARG A 517 9.61 17.55 -2.01
C ARG A 517 10.92 18.09 -2.57
N TYR A 518 10.84 19.18 -3.31
CA TYR A 518 12.01 19.84 -3.88
C TYR A 518 11.80 21.34 -4.03
N ALA A 519 12.90 22.09 -4.09
CA ALA A 519 12.95 23.49 -4.44
C ALA A 519 14.00 23.70 -5.53
N ILE A 520 13.67 24.41 -6.60
CA ILE A 520 14.59 24.68 -7.71
C ILE A 520 14.63 26.19 -7.95
N HIS A 521 15.84 26.75 -7.98
CA HIS A 521 16.07 28.11 -8.46
C HIS A 521 16.10 28.08 -9.99
N MET A 522 14.99 28.48 -10.60
CA MET A 522 14.73 28.43 -12.03
C MET A 522 15.46 29.56 -12.76
N VAL A 523 16.21 29.19 -13.79
CA VAL A 523 16.77 30.14 -14.76
C VAL A 523 16.03 30.09 -16.10
N HIS A 524 15.25 29.03 -16.31
CA HIS A 524 14.35 28.87 -17.44
C HIS A 524 13.12 28.08 -16.99
N TYR A 525 11.94 28.53 -17.39
CA TYR A 525 10.68 27.86 -17.10
C TYR A 525 9.69 28.05 -18.26
N ASP A 526 9.21 26.94 -18.82
CA ASP A 526 8.17 26.91 -19.85
C ASP A 526 8.44 27.86 -21.04
N GLY A 527 9.69 27.91 -21.52
CA GLY A 527 10.09 28.76 -22.65
C GLY A 527 10.46 30.20 -22.29
N PHE A 528 10.33 30.61 -21.03
CA PHE A 528 10.62 31.97 -20.58
C PHE A 528 11.73 31.99 -19.54
N THR A 529 12.47 33.10 -19.50
CA THR A 529 13.32 33.42 -18.35
C THR A 529 12.41 33.96 -17.24
N PRO A 530 12.34 33.31 -16.07
CA PRO A 530 11.55 33.80 -14.95
C PRO A 530 11.98 35.22 -14.56
N LYS A 531 11.02 36.06 -14.18
CA LYS A 531 11.33 37.38 -13.62
C LYS A 531 11.90 37.22 -12.21
N ASP A 532 12.68 38.20 -11.79
CA ASP A 532 13.18 38.24 -10.42
C ASP A 532 12.00 38.25 -9.43
N GLY A 533 12.03 37.32 -8.47
CA GLY A 533 10.93 37.06 -7.53
C GLY A 533 9.94 35.96 -7.95
N GLU A 534 9.97 35.51 -9.21
CA GLU A 534 9.17 34.37 -9.71
C GLU A 534 10.05 33.16 -10.08
N ASP A 535 11.33 33.22 -9.77
CA ASP A 535 12.37 32.27 -10.15
C ASP A 535 12.51 31.07 -9.21
N MET A 536 11.53 30.80 -8.35
CA MET A 536 11.55 29.69 -7.40
C MET A 536 10.40 28.69 -7.60
N LYS A 537 10.74 27.45 -7.95
CA LYS A 537 9.78 26.33 -8.03
C LYS A 537 9.91 25.43 -6.83
N ILE A 538 8.97 25.57 -5.89
CA ILE A 538 8.94 24.78 -4.65
C ILE A 538 7.73 23.85 -4.66
N MET A 539 7.97 22.55 -4.46
CA MET A 539 6.94 21.52 -4.48
C MET A 539 6.99 20.72 -3.18
N GLY A 540 5.81 20.48 -2.58
CA GLY A 540 5.59 19.58 -1.43
C GLY A 540 6.31 19.90 -0.12
N MET A 541 7.15 20.92 -0.07
CA MET A 541 7.82 21.40 1.14
C MET A 541 6.87 22.14 2.10
N GLU A 542 7.26 22.24 3.37
CA GLU A 542 6.51 22.84 4.49
C GLU A 542 6.02 24.27 4.22
N VAL A 543 6.72 25.00 3.34
CA VAL A 543 6.38 26.34 2.85
C VAL A 543 5.04 26.44 2.14
N ARG A 544 4.51 25.34 1.58
CA ARG A 544 3.21 25.34 0.87
C ARG A 544 2.12 24.56 1.61
N ARG A 545 2.38 24.12 2.85
CA ARG A 545 1.41 23.33 3.61
C ARG A 545 0.44 24.22 4.38
N SER A 546 -0.83 23.85 4.36
CA SER A 546 -1.91 24.57 5.05
C SER A 546 -1.83 24.51 6.59
N ASP A 547 -1.00 23.62 7.15
CA ASP A 547 -0.75 23.49 8.60
C ASP A 547 0.47 24.32 9.07
N THR A 548 1.02 25.16 8.19
CA THR A 548 2.06 26.14 8.51
C THR A 548 1.48 27.55 8.49
N PRO A 549 1.65 28.36 9.56
CA PRO A 549 1.25 29.78 9.56
C PRO A 549 1.93 30.55 8.43
N LYS A 550 1.26 31.59 7.88
CA LYS A 550 1.78 32.34 6.73
C LYS A 550 3.16 32.96 7.00
N PHE A 551 3.35 33.60 8.16
CA PHE A 551 4.65 34.18 8.53
C PHE A 551 5.78 33.15 8.64
N ILE A 552 5.48 31.90 9.02
CA ILE A 552 6.44 30.79 9.00
C ILE A 552 6.69 30.29 7.58
N GLN A 553 5.66 30.23 6.73
CA GLN A 553 5.83 29.88 5.31
C GLN A 553 6.75 30.89 4.62
N ASP A 554 6.59 32.17 4.92
CA ASP A 554 7.39 33.25 4.35
C ASP A 554 8.85 33.12 4.80
N PHE A 555 9.09 32.99 6.12
CA PHE A 555 10.45 32.74 6.65
C PHE A 555 11.12 31.49 6.07
N LEU A 556 10.42 30.36 6.01
CA LEU A 556 10.97 29.13 5.42
C LEU A 556 11.24 29.30 3.92
N THR A 557 10.46 30.14 3.23
CA THR A 557 10.72 30.46 1.82
C THR A 557 11.99 31.30 1.70
N ASP A 558 12.18 32.29 2.57
CA ASP A 558 13.39 33.12 2.61
C ASP A 558 14.63 32.28 2.88
N VAL A 559 14.54 31.29 3.77
CA VAL A 559 15.63 30.33 4.04
C VAL A 559 15.92 29.46 2.80
N ILE A 560 14.89 28.95 2.11
CA ILE A 560 15.10 28.20 0.86
C ILE A 560 15.75 29.10 -0.21
N VAL A 561 15.31 30.35 -0.33
CA VAL A 561 15.88 31.33 -1.28
C VAL A 561 17.35 31.58 -0.93
N ALA A 562 17.67 31.83 0.34
CA ALA A 562 19.03 32.02 0.82
C ALA A 562 19.96 30.84 0.44
N VAL A 563 19.49 29.60 0.60
CA VAL A 563 20.29 28.40 0.30
C VAL A 563 20.38 28.13 -1.20
N VAL A 564 19.24 28.11 -1.90
CA VAL A 564 19.12 27.62 -3.27
C VAL A 564 19.46 28.71 -4.29
N LYS A 565 19.02 29.96 -4.08
CA LYS A 565 19.27 31.09 -4.97
C LYS A 565 20.54 31.84 -4.58
N ASP A 566 20.64 32.27 -3.32
CA ASP A 566 21.71 33.18 -2.88
C ASP A 566 23.00 32.46 -2.48
N SER A 567 22.98 31.13 -2.39
CA SER A 567 24.16 30.31 -2.08
C SER A 567 24.74 30.57 -0.69
N LYS A 568 23.94 31.05 0.26
CA LYS A 568 24.40 31.38 1.61
C LYS A 568 24.96 30.18 2.33
N THR A 569 25.98 30.39 3.15
CA THR A 569 26.58 29.34 3.97
C THR A 569 25.70 29.01 5.17
N HIS A 570 26.07 27.94 5.88
CA HIS A 570 25.39 27.55 7.11
C HIS A 570 25.39 28.68 8.14
N GLU A 571 26.51 29.38 8.32
CA GLU A 571 26.66 30.47 9.30
C GLU A 571 25.73 31.66 8.98
N GLU A 572 25.62 32.03 7.70
CA GLU A 572 24.76 33.13 7.28
C GLU A 572 23.28 32.79 7.42
N VAL A 573 22.88 31.56 7.09
CA VAL A 573 21.50 31.10 7.30
C VAL A 573 21.21 30.95 8.79
N TYR A 574 22.17 30.50 9.59
CA TYR A 574 22.03 30.42 11.04
C TYR A 574 21.81 31.80 11.67
N ALA A 575 22.51 32.83 11.20
CA ALA A 575 22.25 34.22 11.61
C ALA A 575 20.81 34.65 11.26
N MET A 576 20.32 34.35 10.05
CA MET A 576 18.93 34.62 9.67
C MET A 576 17.91 33.90 10.56
N VAL A 577 18.18 32.66 10.96
CA VAL A 577 17.33 31.91 11.89
C VAL A 577 17.34 32.59 13.27
N THR A 578 18.50 33.07 13.71
CA THR A 578 18.64 33.78 15.00
C THR A 578 17.86 35.09 15.00
N ASP A 579 17.98 35.90 13.96
CA ASP A 579 17.19 37.15 13.81
C ASP A 579 15.68 36.85 13.78
N PHE A 580 15.28 35.79 13.07
CA PHE A 580 13.88 35.38 13.04
C PHE A 580 13.37 34.90 14.40
N ARG A 581 14.22 34.27 15.23
CA ARG A 581 13.85 33.91 16.61
C ARG A 581 13.53 35.15 17.43
N GLU A 582 14.29 36.23 17.32
CA GLU A 582 13.97 37.48 18.03
C GLU A 582 12.58 38.02 17.63
N VAL A 583 12.28 38.01 16.32
CA VAL A 583 10.96 38.42 15.79
C VAL A 583 9.87 37.45 16.25
N PHE A 584 10.14 36.14 16.25
CA PHE A 584 9.21 35.12 16.73
C PHE A 584 8.86 35.38 18.20
N TYR A 585 9.87 35.66 19.03
CA TYR A 585 9.75 35.93 20.46
C TYR A 585 9.17 37.31 20.80
N SER A 586 9.21 38.28 19.87
CA SER A 586 8.57 39.59 20.05
C SER A 586 7.06 39.58 19.75
N MET A 587 6.53 38.57 19.05
CA MET A 587 5.09 38.46 18.77
C MET A 587 4.30 38.10 20.03
N ASP A 588 3.01 38.42 20.08
CA ASP A 588 2.17 37.89 21.15
C ASP A 588 2.13 36.34 21.11
N ALA A 589 2.33 35.69 22.26
CA ALA A 589 2.38 34.23 22.34
C ALA A 589 1.10 33.54 21.82
N TRP A 590 -0.06 34.17 21.97
CA TRP A 590 -1.35 33.67 21.47
C TRP A 590 -1.49 33.72 19.94
N ARG A 591 -0.55 34.34 19.21
CA ARG A 591 -0.49 34.34 17.74
C ARG A 591 0.44 33.27 17.15
N ARG A 592 1.10 32.48 18.00
CA ARG A 592 2.08 31.45 17.59
C ARG A 592 1.41 30.07 17.42
N GLY A 593 0.19 30.05 16.92
CA GLY A 593 -0.62 28.83 16.83
C GLY A 593 -0.34 27.98 15.58
N THR A 594 -0.55 26.67 15.66
CA THR A 594 -0.50 25.79 14.48
C THR A 594 -1.89 25.70 13.82
N PRO A 595 -2.09 26.12 12.56
CA PRO A 595 -3.38 26.09 11.90
C PRO A 595 -3.82 24.65 11.61
N CYS A 596 -5.09 24.35 11.87
CA CYS A 596 -5.71 23.07 11.56
C CYS A 596 -7.24 23.19 11.44
N ARG A 597 -7.88 22.15 10.91
CA ARG A 597 -9.34 22.07 10.84
C ARG A 597 -9.88 21.14 11.91
N VAL A 598 -10.93 21.55 12.60
CA VAL A 598 -11.61 20.69 13.60
C VAL A 598 -12.60 19.78 12.90
N SER A 599 -12.61 18.50 13.27
CA SER A 599 -13.61 17.54 12.80
C SER A 599 -14.09 16.62 13.92
N LYS A 600 -15.38 16.28 13.90
CA LYS A 600 -16.11 15.53 14.93
C LYS A 600 -15.97 16.12 16.34
N LEU A 601 -15.94 17.45 16.50
CA LEU A 601 -15.79 18.12 17.81
C LEU A 601 -16.89 17.67 18.78
N THR A 602 -18.15 17.83 18.39
CA THR A 602 -19.32 17.57 19.27
C THR A 602 -19.33 16.15 19.83
N VAL A 603 -19.07 15.15 18.98
CA VAL A 603 -19.09 13.74 19.37
C VAL A 603 -17.96 13.42 20.34
N ASN A 604 -16.76 13.95 20.08
CA ASN A 604 -15.59 13.66 20.90
C ASN A 604 -15.57 14.47 22.21
N ALA A 605 -16.03 15.72 22.19
CA ALA A 605 -16.26 16.53 23.39
C ALA A 605 -17.21 15.82 24.37
N ARG A 606 -18.30 15.22 23.87
CA ARG A 606 -19.21 14.41 24.70
C ARG A 606 -18.51 13.19 25.34
N LYS A 607 -17.63 12.51 24.61
CA LYS A 607 -16.87 11.37 25.14
C LYS A 607 -15.90 11.81 26.23
N ILE A 608 -15.23 12.94 26.06
CA ILE A 608 -14.34 13.54 27.07
C ILE A 608 -15.15 13.84 28.34
N ARG A 609 -16.27 14.54 28.20
CA ARG A 609 -17.15 14.87 29.34
C ARG A 609 -17.65 13.64 30.10
N ASN A 610 -18.06 12.59 29.38
CA ASN A 610 -18.48 11.34 30.00
C ASN A 610 -17.34 10.65 30.77
N TYR A 611 -16.11 10.72 30.24
CA TYR A 611 -14.93 10.19 30.89
C TYR A 611 -14.59 10.99 32.15
N ASP A 612 -14.58 12.32 32.10
CA ASP A 612 -14.26 13.16 33.26
C ASP A 612 -15.30 12.98 34.38
N LYS A 613 -16.58 12.81 34.02
CA LYS A 613 -17.65 12.49 34.97
C LYS A 613 -17.42 11.13 35.64
N ALA A 614 -17.15 10.07 34.86
CA ALA A 614 -16.90 8.74 35.42
C ALA A 614 -15.65 8.72 36.34
N LYS A 615 -14.59 9.45 35.95
CA LYS A 615 -13.39 9.62 36.78
C LYS A 615 -13.69 10.33 38.10
N ALA A 616 -14.51 11.40 38.07
CA ALA A 616 -14.93 12.11 39.28
C ALA A 616 -15.81 11.23 40.21
N GLU A 617 -16.57 10.29 39.63
CA GLU A 617 -17.38 9.29 40.34
C GLU A 617 -16.56 8.10 40.87
N GLY A 618 -15.23 8.08 40.64
CA GLY A 618 -14.31 7.07 41.16
C GLY A 618 -14.14 5.82 40.28
N ASP A 619 -14.63 5.84 39.04
CA ASP A 619 -14.45 4.73 38.09
C ASP A 619 -13.01 4.71 37.53
N VAL A 620 -12.21 3.77 38.04
CA VAL A 620 -10.80 3.55 37.66
C VAL A 620 -10.62 2.70 36.40
N ASP A 621 -11.67 2.01 35.91
CA ASP A 621 -11.60 1.11 34.75
C ASP A 621 -11.91 1.81 33.43
N MET A 622 -12.55 2.98 33.48
CA MET A 622 -12.89 3.76 32.30
C MET A 622 -11.64 4.28 31.58
N LYS A 623 -11.48 3.94 30.29
CA LYS A 623 -10.31 4.37 29.48
C LYS A 623 -10.49 5.78 28.91
N LYS A 624 -9.47 6.64 29.05
CA LYS A 624 -9.46 7.99 28.47
C LYS A 624 -9.64 7.92 26.93
N PRO A 625 -10.62 8.64 26.35
CA PRO A 625 -10.88 8.57 24.91
C PRO A 625 -9.71 9.13 24.09
N ARG A 626 -9.16 8.33 23.18
CA ARG A 626 -8.17 8.80 22.19
C ARG A 626 -8.82 9.83 21.26
N THR A 627 -8.42 11.08 21.43
CA THR A 627 -9.02 12.22 20.73
C THR A 627 -7.93 13.03 20.04
N HIS A 628 -8.22 13.50 18.82
CA HIS A 628 -7.27 14.29 18.03
C HIS A 628 -6.94 15.61 18.74
N PHE A 629 -5.68 16.06 18.68
CA PHE A 629 -5.22 17.25 19.42
C PHE A 629 -6.01 18.52 19.08
N SER A 630 -6.48 18.66 17.83
CA SER A 630 -7.30 19.81 17.41
C SER A 630 -8.65 19.86 18.12
N VAL A 631 -9.23 18.70 18.40
CA VAL A 631 -10.49 18.57 19.14
C VAL A 631 -10.26 18.86 20.63
N VAL A 632 -9.13 18.41 21.18
CA VAL A 632 -8.77 18.69 22.59
C VAL A 632 -8.59 20.20 22.79
N GLY A 633 -7.80 20.87 21.95
CA GLY A 633 -7.59 22.32 22.04
C GLY A 633 -8.89 23.11 21.88
N ALA A 634 -9.72 22.76 20.89
CA ALA A 634 -11.03 23.39 20.69
C ALA A 634 -11.98 23.21 21.89
N ASN A 635 -12.04 21.99 22.43
CA ASN A 635 -12.88 21.69 23.58
C ASN A 635 -12.40 22.41 24.85
N ASN A 636 -11.08 22.48 25.06
CA ASN A 636 -10.48 23.21 26.18
C ASN A 636 -10.83 24.70 26.13
N THR A 637 -10.73 25.35 24.97
CA THR A 637 -11.15 26.75 24.83
C THR A 637 -12.63 26.92 25.15
N ASN A 638 -13.51 26.06 24.61
CA ASN A 638 -14.94 26.14 24.92
C ASN A 638 -15.22 25.97 26.44
N ILE A 639 -14.49 25.09 27.13
CA ILE A 639 -14.60 24.93 28.60
C ILE A 639 -14.14 26.21 29.33
N LEU A 640 -13.04 26.82 28.90
CA LEU A 640 -12.54 28.05 29.50
C LEU A 640 -13.49 29.23 29.24
N MET A 641 -14.13 29.29 28.06
CA MET A 641 -15.16 30.29 27.76
C MET A 641 -16.35 30.16 28.73
N ASP A 642 -16.79 28.93 29.00
CA ASP A 642 -17.85 28.68 30.00
C ASP A 642 -17.38 29.06 31.42
N HIS A 643 -16.14 28.72 31.79
CA HIS A 643 -15.57 29.01 33.12
C HIS A 643 -15.40 30.50 33.40
N PHE A 644 -14.96 31.27 32.41
CA PHE A 644 -14.77 32.73 32.51
C PHE A 644 -16.03 33.52 32.11
N GLU A 645 -17.17 32.85 31.88
CA GLU A 645 -18.44 33.45 31.48
C GLU A 645 -18.31 34.38 30.24
N GLU A 646 -17.46 34.00 29.28
CA GLU A 646 -17.19 34.81 28.08
C GLU A 646 -18.23 34.54 26.99
N HIS A 647 -19.23 35.43 26.91
CA HIS A 647 -20.34 35.33 25.97
C HIS A 647 -20.13 36.08 24.65
N ARG A 648 -19.10 36.94 24.54
CA ARG A 648 -18.84 37.74 23.33
C ARG A 648 -18.01 36.99 22.30
N TRP A 649 -17.42 35.86 22.67
CA TRP A 649 -16.51 35.12 21.82
C TRP A 649 -17.20 33.89 21.23
N ASP A 650 -17.09 33.70 19.92
CA ASP A 650 -17.83 32.64 19.22
C ASP A 650 -17.27 31.25 19.54
N ILE A 651 -18.12 30.39 20.11
CA ILE A 651 -17.76 28.99 20.40
C ILE A 651 -17.20 28.27 19.17
N ILE A 652 -16.22 27.40 19.39
CA ILE A 652 -15.61 26.60 18.31
C ILE A 652 -16.53 25.43 17.95
N ARG A 653 -16.78 25.23 16.65
CA ARG A 653 -17.70 24.24 16.08
C ARG A 653 -17.01 23.28 15.11
N ASP A 654 -17.77 22.28 14.65
CA ASP A 654 -17.25 21.30 13.71
C ASP A 654 -17.02 21.90 12.31
N GLY A 655 -15.85 21.65 11.72
CA GLY A 655 -15.46 22.20 10.42
C GLY A 655 -14.73 23.55 10.48
N ASP A 656 -14.69 24.20 11.65
CA ASP A 656 -13.98 25.46 11.85
C ASP A 656 -12.47 25.30 11.62
N LYS A 657 -11.86 26.37 11.11
CA LYS A 657 -10.40 26.52 11.05
C LYS A 657 -9.92 27.20 12.33
N ILE A 658 -8.98 26.56 13.01
CA ILE A 658 -8.43 27.03 14.28
C ILE A 658 -6.90 27.00 14.26
N GLU A 659 -6.28 27.68 15.21
CA GLU A 659 -4.86 27.61 15.51
C GLU A 659 -4.66 27.02 16.91
N ILE A 660 -3.83 25.99 17.00
CA ILE A 660 -3.55 25.29 18.26
C ILE A 660 -2.37 25.92 18.96
N LEU A 661 -2.56 26.25 20.24
CA LEU A 661 -1.57 26.84 21.12
C LEU A 661 -1.29 25.88 22.28
N TYR A 662 -0.01 25.65 22.58
CA TYR A 662 0.41 24.82 23.71
C TYR A 662 0.55 25.66 24.98
N LEU A 663 0.25 25.03 26.10
CA LEU A 663 0.35 25.63 27.42
C LEU A 663 1.40 24.90 28.25
N ARG A 664 2.12 25.65 29.09
CA ARG A 664 2.93 25.13 30.18
C ARG A 664 2.04 24.49 31.24
N PRO A 665 2.59 23.67 32.16
CA PRO A 665 1.84 23.20 33.32
C PRO A 665 1.10 24.36 34.00
N ASN A 666 -0.19 24.19 34.24
CA ASN A 666 -1.10 25.23 34.70
C ASN A 666 -2.22 24.64 35.55
N ASP A 667 -2.92 25.51 36.27
CA ASP A 667 -3.95 25.14 37.25
C ASP A 667 -5.18 24.47 36.61
N PHE A 668 -5.41 24.65 35.30
CA PHE A 668 -6.49 23.98 34.57
C PHE A 668 -6.11 22.57 34.09
N GLU A 669 -4.87 22.13 34.31
CA GLU A 669 -4.30 20.87 33.80
C GLU A 669 -4.42 20.70 32.26
N MET A 670 -4.59 21.80 31.52
CA MET A 670 -4.80 21.80 30.08
C MET A 670 -3.47 21.89 29.33
N LYS A 671 -3.23 20.99 28.37
CA LYS A 671 -1.98 20.96 27.59
C LYS A 671 -1.98 21.87 26.36
N SER A 672 -3.16 22.27 25.89
CA SER A 672 -3.33 23.09 24.69
C SER A 672 -4.71 23.73 24.65
N VAL A 673 -4.79 24.89 24.02
CA VAL A 673 -6.02 25.61 23.69
C VAL A 673 -6.04 25.93 22.19
N ALA A 674 -7.17 26.42 21.70
CA ALA A 674 -7.36 26.82 20.31
C ALA A 674 -7.96 28.22 20.19
N ILE A 675 -7.62 28.90 19.10
CA ILE A 675 -8.26 30.15 18.66
C ILE A 675 -8.74 30.00 17.21
N LYS A 676 -9.82 30.66 16.80
CA LYS A 676 -10.25 30.62 15.39
C LYS A 676 -9.27 31.39 14.50
N VAL A 677 -9.02 30.87 13.30
CA VAL A 677 -8.16 31.57 12.32
C VAL A 677 -8.84 32.88 11.91
N GLY A 678 -8.13 34.00 12.06
CA GLY A 678 -8.65 35.33 11.70
C GLY A 678 -9.56 35.95 12.76
N GLU A 679 -9.49 35.49 14.02
CA GLU A 679 -10.23 36.09 15.14
C GLU A 679 -9.74 37.51 15.42
N ASN A 680 -10.68 38.47 15.50
CA ASN A 680 -10.36 39.89 15.71
C ASN A 680 -10.39 40.28 17.18
N TYR A 681 -11.23 39.60 17.98
CA TYR A 681 -11.38 39.87 19.40
C TYR A 681 -10.85 38.68 20.21
N VAL A 682 -9.81 38.93 21.01
CA VAL A 682 -9.23 37.94 21.93
C VAL A 682 -9.40 38.43 23.36
N PRO A 683 -10.11 37.68 24.23
CA PRO A 683 -10.29 38.06 25.62
C PRO A 683 -8.97 38.14 26.39
N ASP A 684 -8.90 39.03 27.38
CA ASP A 684 -7.68 39.23 28.16
C ASP A 684 -7.29 38.00 29.00
N TRP A 685 -8.28 37.23 29.47
CA TRP A 685 -8.02 35.95 30.14
C TRP A 685 -7.31 34.96 29.23
N PHE A 686 -7.63 34.95 27.93
CA PHE A 686 -6.99 34.06 26.96
C PHE A 686 -5.56 34.49 26.67
N LYS A 687 -5.33 35.81 26.57
CA LYS A 687 -3.97 36.38 26.41
C LYS A 687 -3.08 36.10 27.62
N ALA A 688 -3.67 36.01 28.81
CA ALA A 688 -2.96 35.75 30.07
C ALA A 688 -2.65 34.27 30.32
N LEU A 689 -3.10 33.35 29.44
CA LEU A 689 -2.79 31.93 29.60
C LEU A 689 -1.28 31.66 29.51
N PRO A 690 -0.77 30.65 30.25
CA PRO A 690 0.66 30.36 30.30
C PRO A 690 1.10 29.58 29.05
N PHE A 691 1.27 30.28 27.93
CA PHE A 691 1.73 29.69 26.67
C PHE A 691 3.15 29.10 26.79
N ASP A 692 3.40 28.05 25.99
CA ASP A 692 4.65 27.28 25.95
C ASP A 692 5.49 27.64 24.72
N ASP A 693 6.16 28.80 24.80
CA ASP A 693 6.88 29.39 23.66
C ASP A 693 7.97 28.48 23.09
N ALA A 694 8.71 27.78 23.94
CA ALA A 694 9.75 26.84 23.51
C ALA A 694 9.17 25.69 22.67
N ARG A 695 8.01 25.17 23.05
CA ARG A 695 7.32 24.12 22.29
C ARG A 695 6.73 24.64 20.98
N HIS A 696 6.29 25.90 20.95
CA HIS A 696 5.87 26.56 19.72
C HIS A 696 7.04 26.73 18.75
N GLU A 697 8.18 27.21 19.23
CA GLU A 697 9.43 27.34 18.47
C GLU A 697 9.85 25.99 17.88
N GLN A 698 10.02 24.97 18.73
CA GLN A 698 10.44 23.63 18.29
C GLN A 698 9.58 23.08 17.16
N LYS A 699 8.26 23.30 17.23
CA LYS A 699 7.30 22.74 16.29
C LYS A 699 7.13 23.57 15.02
N LEU A 700 7.14 24.90 15.13
CA LEU A 700 6.89 25.82 14.02
C LEU A 700 8.17 26.21 13.30
N VAL A 701 9.30 26.28 13.99
CA VAL A 701 10.60 26.73 13.50
C VAL A 701 11.52 25.52 13.31
N ASP A 702 12.07 24.95 14.38
CA ASP A 702 13.16 23.96 14.30
C ASP A 702 12.79 22.74 13.46
N ARG A 703 11.66 22.09 13.76
CA ARG A 703 11.25 20.88 13.03
C ARG A 703 10.96 21.16 11.55
N LYS A 704 10.50 22.36 11.22
CA LYS A 704 10.20 22.73 9.83
C LYS A 704 11.48 23.12 9.08
N LEU A 705 12.37 23.88 9.71
CA LEU A 705 13.70 24.19 9.18
C LEU A 705 14.50 22.92 8.89
N PHE A 706 14.52 21.98 9.85
CA PHE A 706 15.13 20.67 9.66
C PHE A 706 14.51 19.94 8.46
N ASN A 707 13.18 19.95 8.35
CA ASN A 707 12.53 19.26 7.24
C ASN A 707 12.78 19.88 5.86
N VAL A 708 13.03 21.18 5.80
CA VAL A 708 13.16 21.92 4.54
C VAL A 708 14.61 22.00 4.08
N VAL A 709 15.54 22.31 4.99
CA VAL A 709 16.98 22.49 4.69
C VAL A 709 17.85 21.56 5.53
N GLY A 710 17.64 21.53 6.85
CA GLY A 710 18.58 20.91 7.78
C GLY A 710 18.86 19.44 7.48
N GLY A 711 17.83 18.64 7.22
CA GLY A 711 17.99 17.22 6.89
C GLY A 711 18.44 16.93 5.46
N VAL A 712 18.47 17.92 4.56
CA VAL A 712 18.99 17.74 3.19
C VAL A 712 20.46 18.18 3.09
N MET A 713 20.81 19.24 3.81
CA MET A 713 22.16 19.83 3.81
C MET A 713 23.03 19.34 4.98
N ASP A 714 22.47 18.54 5.88
CA ASP A 714 23.07 18.14 7.16
C ASP A 714 23.44 19.35 8.04
N TRP A 715 22.52 20.32 8.12
CA TRP A 715 22.69 21.55 8.89
C TRP A 715 21.88 21.52 10.19
N SER A 716 22.52 21.91 11.28
CA SER A 716 21.86 22.12 12.58
C SER A 716 21.59 23.60 12.82
N PHE A 717 20.42 23.91 13.36
CA PHE A 717 20.04 25.28 13.74
C PHE A 717 19.77 25.39 15.24
N GLU A 718 20.24 24.44 16.04
CA GLU A 718 20.10 24.51 17.49
C GLU A 718 20.86 25.73 18.05
N PRO A 719 20.29 26.47 19.01
CA PRO A 719 20.97 27.59 19.63
C PRO A 719 22.28 27.12 20.27
N VAL A 720 23.42 27.70 19.87
CA VAL A 720 24.68 27.54 20.59
C VAL A 720 24.47 28.10 22.00
N ARG A 721 24.37 27.21 23.00
CA ARG A 721 24.46 27.63 24.40
C ARG A 721 25.93 27.87 24.67
N ASP A 722 26.34 29.14 24.72
CA ASP A 722 27.66 29.48 25.25
C ASP A 722 27.76 28.89 26.65
N PHE A 723 28.65 27.91 26.81
CA PHE A 723 29.06 27.40 28.12
C PHE A 723 29.93 28.47 28.79
N GLN A 724 29.29 29.48 29.36
CA GLN A 724 29.83 30.24 30.48
C GLN A 724 28.78 30.20 31.60
N ASP A 725 29.23 29.72 32.76
CA ASP A 725 28.49 29.38 34.00
C ASP A 725 27.75 28.01 33.91
N VAL A 726 28.23 26.91 34.49
CA VAL A 726 28.69 26.72 35.87
C VAL A 726 29.73 25.60 35.91
N LEU A 727 30.91 25.90 36.48
CA LEU A 727 31.80 24.91 37.10
C LEU A 727 31.00 24.15 38.16
N PHE A 728 30.51 22.96 37.82
CA PHE A 728 30.20 21.97 38.84
C PHE A 728 31.54 21.42 39.31
N GLU A 729 31.98 21.87 40.50
CA GLU A 729 32.90 21.07 41.30
C GLU A 729 32.32 19.65 41.37
N GLU A 730 33.11 18.67 40.91
CA GLU A 730 32.91 17.27 41.24
C GLU A 730 33.00 17.13 42.76
N VAL A 731 31.85 17.16 43.43
CA VAL A 731 31.73 16.58 44.77
C VAL A 731 31.50 15.11 44.57
N ASP A 732 32.62 14.38 44.64
CA ASP A 732 32.69 12.93 44.59
C ASP A 732 31.95 12.35 45.80
N PHE A 733 30.72 11.85 45.59
CA PHE A 733 29.88 11.32 46.67
C PHE A 733 30.27 9.90 47.12
N PHE A 734 31.43 9.38 46.68
CA PHE A 734 31.97 8.06 47.05
C PHE A 734 33.50 8.03 47.21
N ALA A 735 34.10 9.04 47.82
CA ALA A 735 35.47 8.96 48.35
C ALA A 735 35.48 9.27 49.85
N ASP A 736 35.53 8.19 50.65
CA ASP A 736 35.75 8.03 52.11
C ASP A 736 35.14 9.04 53.12
#